data_AF-A0AAD8YCB9-F1
#
_entry.id   AF-A0AAD8YCB9-F1
#
_cell.length_a   1.000
_cell.length_b   1.000
_cell.length_c   1.000
_cell.angle_alpha   90.00
_cell.angle_beta   90.00
_cell.angle_gamma   90.00
#
_symmetry.space_group_name_H-M   'P 1'
#
loop_
_entity.id
_entity.type
_entity.pdbx_description
1 polymer ?
#
loop_
_entity_poly.entity_id
_entity_poly.type
_entity_poly.pdbx_seq_one_letter_code
_entity_poly.pdbx_strand_id
1 'polypeptide(L)'
;MMRMTSLLQDNNSMTNASITGTPLKSKARSILASSIHSIPSTTSSSSSIYYYPKAYNSTEINGVVDSTTLLLAARTLSKLGRSDLSWEFLRTLFRAQSSNGFLPKLVYLNHTNNDKQEFEGAAWKDFIGIYPGPKLFGDTASEEDAIQQSLDAETKVWSSNTIMATPHHATSILEIFYLSNLTSEDVDNLSIFYSKLQKWHTFMHQQVISNCSDGRDANYTFPCIVVRHPLETEIDMASPLWESALMNVTKIVKEKKWNSGISIPKEVKDSFDYPGDDIYNSYLYLLQCLNNEGNNNATSQSNTNYTNHDVFYSRCPFGMLDVGFSAALAKADTDMLMIGQILSDKNHLTRPTMDEMASTKTRSNRSLDMLNALWYDEKQSFFNRLVTLTETDYGWYSSNTSTSLEASIAYNFFSMIDPMLNSSLVAKMSMQLLQRSGKLSFNCGDYPLWSVGGCKGSSPIIPLVNYRVSTGLIRNGELGLGDYTSNGLLNLICGLPNSDESNLKNCSKNLYFANAFNATSGLPMGNNIMQSSLTAAVVLDILVPDKEFVYESEPPISSSSVIFLIAAELVVAFAVGVVCLVLSLNLMRRANADEEGDEFVQLVNEQQPLYEEPEDDEDAAANTSGIGAWSLELISSMSPMKWFSRGSANNS
;
A
#
# COMPACT_ATOMS: atom_id res chain seq x y z
N MET A 1 4.29 26.80 13.98
CA MET A 1 5.36 26.02 14.67
C MET A 1 4.97 25.50 16.06
N MET A 2 4.49 26.30 17.03
CA MET A 2 4.15 25.78 18.38
C MET A 2 2.99 24.76 18.43
N ARG A 3 2.11 24.73 17.43
CA ARG A 3 1.00 23.74 17.33
C ARG A 3 1.43 22.36 16.81
N MET A 4 2.64 22.23 16.25
CA MET A 4 3.11 20.99 15.62
C MET A 4 3.86 20.09 16.62
N THR A 5 4.56 20.70 17.58
CA THR A 5 5.03 20.01 18.79
C THR A 5 3.85 19.59 19.66
N SER A 6 2.78 20.39 19.70
CA SER A 6 1.54 20.08 20.40
C SER A 6 0.71 18.97 19.73
N LEU A 7 0.66 18.82 18.41
CA LEU A 7 -0.05 17.67 17.79
C LEU A 7 0.61 16.30 18.00
N LEU A 8 1.84 16.26 18.52
CA LEU A 8 2.51 15.06 19.03
C LEU A 8 2.60 15.01 20.57
N GLN A 9 2.20 16.08 21.28
CA GLN A 9 2.16 16.16 22.76
C GLN A 9 0.73 16.18 23.33
N ASP A 10 -0.26 16.67 22.60
CA ASP A 10 -1.69 16.77 22.94
C ASP A 10 -2.42 15.50 22.49
N ASN A 11 -1.88 14.39 22.95
CA ASN A 11 -2.66 13.26 23.41
C ASN A 11 -1.81 12.62 24.50
N ASN A 12 -2.18 12.90 25.76
CA ASN A 12 -1.72 12.20 26.96
C ASN A 12 -2.02 10.68 26.94
N SER A 13 -2.35 10.09 25.79
CA SER A 13 -2.38 8.65 25.51
C SER A 13 -1.13 8.13 24.79
N MET A 14 -0.25 8.98 24.22
CA MET A 14 1.02 8.54 23.61
C MET A 14 2.24 8.66 24.54
N THR A 15 2.13 9.32 25.69
CA THR A 15 3.20 9.45 26.69
C THR A 15 3.09 8.49 27.87
N ASN A 16 1.93 7.86 28.10
CA ASN A 16 1.69 6.98 29.25
C ASN A 16 1.43 5.50 28.92
N ALA A 17 1.46 5.11 27.64
CA ALA A 17 1.58 3.70 27.27
C ALA A 17 3.06 3.28 27.37
N SER A 18 3.51 3.00 28.60
CA SER A 18 4.74 2.27 28.92
C SER A 18 5.96 2.60 28.04
N ILE A 19 6.80 3.54 28.50
CA ILE A 19 8.19 3.68 28.04
C ILE A 19 8.99 2.44 28.48
N THR A 20 8.70 1.31 27.83
CA THR A 20 9.42 0.04 27.89
C THR A 20 9.82 -0.39 26.47
N GLY A 21 10.05 0.58 25.59
CA GLY A 21 10.57 0.36 24.24
C GLY A 21 12.10 0.28 24.25
N THR A 22 12.67 -0.58 23.41
CA THR A 22 14.13 -0.65 23.21
C THR A 22 14.67 0.70 22.71
N PRO A 23 15.95 1.03 22.98
CA PRO A 23 16.59 2.26 22.46
C PRO A 23 16.42 2.42 20.95
N LEU A 24 16.48 1.31 20.20
CA LEU A 24 16.28 1.26 18.76
C LEU A 24 14.89 1.78 18.35
N LYS A 25 13.82 1.25 18.96
CA LYS A 25 12.43 1.66 18.67
C LYS A 25 12.23 3.14 18.97
N SER A 26 12.74 3.63 20.09
CA SER A 26 12.64 5.04 20.48
C SER A 26 13.35 5.96 19.48
N LYS A 27 14.57 5.62 19.09
CA LYS A 27 15.34 6.41 18.11
C LYS A 27 14.70 6.41 16.73
N ALA A 28 14.21 5.25 16.26
CA ALA A 28 13.52 5.15 14.98
C ALA A 28 12.24 6.01 14.94
N ARG A 29 11.42 5.97 16.02
CA ARG A 29 10.25 6.86 16.16
C ARG A 29 10.65 8.33 16.12
N SER A 30 11.71 8.70 16.83
CA SER A 30 12.21 10.08 16.85
C SER A 30 12.66 10.55 15.46
N ILE A 31 13.39 9.72 14.70
CA ILE A 31 13.83 10.06 13.34
C ILE A 31 12.63 10.23 12.43
N LEU A 32 11.72 9.24 12.39
CA LEU A 32 10.53 9.31 11.54
C LEU A 32 9.67 10.52 11.90
N ALA A 33 9.37 10.76 13.18
CA ALA A 33 8.60 11.91 13.61
C ALA A 33 9.25 13.24 13.23
N SER A 34 10.58 13.36 13.37
CA SER A 34 11.31 14.57 12.99
C SER A 34 11.41 14.80 11.49
N SER A 35 11.20 13.76 10.67
CA SER A 35 11.21 13.88 9.21
C SER A 35 9.88 14.34 8.64
N ILE A 36 8.78 14.29 9.40
CA ILE A 36 7.45 14.70 8.96
C ILE A 36 7.40 16.22 8.80
N HIS A 37 7.10 16.66 7.60
CA HIS A 37 6.93 18.07 7.27
C HIS A 37 5.49 18.33 6.83
N SER A 38 5.01 19.53 7.14
CA SER A 38 3.74 20.03 6.63
C SER A 38 3.94 21.34 5.91
N ILE A 39 3.29 21.50 4.76
CA ILE A 39 3.18 22.79 4.07
C ILE A 39 1.71 23.23 4.21
N PRO A 40 1.41 24.28 4.99
CA PRO A 40 0.05 24.77 5.12
C PRO A 40 -0.39 25.43 3.82
N SER A 41 -1.58 25.10 3.32
CA SER A 41 -2.27 25.97 2.37
C SER A 41 -2.85 27.17 3.10
N THR A 42 -2.71 28.31 2.46
CA THR A 42 -2.98 29.65 2.97
C THR A 42 -4.35 30.16 2.51
N THR A 43 -4.96 29.48 1.53
CA THR A 43 -6.31 29.81 1.07
C THR A 43 -7.36 29.43 2.12
N SER A 44 -8.07 30.45 2.61
CA SER A 44 -9.06 30.35 3.69
C SER A 44 -10.29 29.48 3.39
N SER A 45 -10.41 28.96 2.16
CA SER A 45 -11.57 28.19 1.69
C SER A 45 -11.30 26.69 1.49
N SER A 46 -10.04 26.23 1.52
CA SER A 46 -9.73 24.80 1.54
C SER A 46 -8.39 24.55 2.22
N SER A 47 -8.43 23.89 3.37
CA SER A 47 -7.26 23.52 4.20
C SER A 47 -6.41 22.40 3.58
N SER A 48 -5.90 22.58 2.35
CA SER A 48 -4.99 21.63 1.70
C SER A 48 -3.62 21.68 2.39
N ILE A 49 -3.48 20.97 3.51
CA ILE A 49 -2.17 20.79 4.15
C ILE A 49 -1.48 19.60 3.47
N TYR A 50 -0.30 19.83 2.91
CA TYR A 50 0.54 18.74 2.38
C TYR A 50 1.36 18.17 3.53
N TYR A 51 1.39 16.85 3.64
CA TYR A 51 2.17 16.13 4.65
C TYR A 51 3.06 15.10 3.97
N TYR A 52 4.34 15.10 4.30
CA TYR A 52 5.30 14.14 3.74
C TYR A 52 6.49 13.92 4.67
N PRO A 53 7.12 12.73 4.62
CA PRO A 53 8.40 12.51 5.26
C PRO A 53 9.53 13.01 4.35
N LYS A 54 10.46 13.79 4.89
CA LYS A 54 11.74 14.01 4.20
C LYS A 54 12.53 12.71 4.17
N ALA A 55 13.03 12.33 3.01
CA ALA A 55 13.88 11.14 2.87
C ALA A 55 15.10 11.15 3.81
N TYR A 56 15.67 12.35 4.01
CA TYR A 56 16.77 12.60 4.94
C TYR A 56 16.48 13.81 5.81
N ASN A 57 16.99 13.79 7.03
CA ASN A 57 16.99 14.96 7.90
C ASN A 57 18.06 15.98 7.46
N SER A 58 17.98 16.44 6.20
CA SER A 58 18.81 17.49 5.63
C SER A 58 17.93 18.70 5.28
N THR A 59 18.44 19.88 5.57
CA THR A 59 17.82 21.14 5.15
C THR A 59 17.92 21.35 3.64
N GLU A 60 18.86 20.69 2.97
CA GLU A 60 19.11 20.82 1.53
C GLU A 60 18.08 20.07 0.67
N ILE A 61 17.44 19.05 1.24
CA ILE A 61 16.44 18.20 0.58
C ILE A 61 15.07 18.54 1.19
N ASN A 62 14.60 19.74 0.87
CA ASN A 62 13.26 20.18 1.24
C ASN A 62 12.31 20.07 0.05
N GLY A 63 11.05 19.74 0.33
CA GLY A 63 9.98 19.62 -0.68
C GLY A 63 10.12 18.45 -1.66
N VAL A 64 11.05 17.51 -1.48
CA VAL A 64 11.14 16.30 -2.31
C VAL A 64 10.43 15.15 -1.61
N VAL A 65 9.45 14.55 -2.30
CA VAL A 65 8.67 13.42 -1.82
C VAL A 65 8.98 12.21 -2.71
N ASP A 66 9.63 11.20 -2.15
CA ASP A 66 9.86 9.91 -2.80
C ASP A 66 8.71 8.95 -2.48
N SER A 67 8.09 8.38 -3.52
CA SER A 67 6.94 7.48 -3.38
C SER A 67 7.24 6.29 -2.46
N THR A 68 8.39 5.61 -2.64
CA THR A 68 8.72 4.42 -1.83
C THR A 68 8.85 4.79 -0.34
N THR A 69 9.58 5.85 -0.03
CA THR A 69 9.73 6.35 1.33
C THR A 69 8.39 6.76 1.95
N LEU A 70 7.55 7.45 1.21
CA LEU A 70 6.25 7.91 1.68
C LEU A 70 5.31 6.73 1.98
N LEU A 71 5.22 5.75 1.09
CA LEU A 71 4.34 4.58 1.27
C LEU A 71 4.72 3.76 2.50
N LEU A 72 6.02 3.50 2.71
CA LEU A 72 6.49 2.78 3.91
C LEU A 72 6.29 3.57 5.19
N ALA A 73 6.52 4.88 5.15
CA ALA A 73 6.24 5.75 6.29
C ALA A 73 4.75 5.77 6.63
N ALA A 74 3.87 5.83 5.63
CA ALA A 74 2.42 5.81 5.81
C ALA A 74 1.95 4.47 6.42
N ARG A 75 2.41 3.32 5.89
CA ARG A 75 2.14 2.02 6.52
C ARG A 75 2.58 1.99 7.99
N THR A 76 3.81 2.44 8.25
CA THR A 76 4.38 2.48 9.61
C THR A 76 3.56 3.36 10.55
N LEU A 77 3.14 4.54 10.11
CA LEU A 77 2.30 5.45 10.89
C LEU A 77 0.95 4.82 11.22
N SER A 78 0.34 4.07 10.30
CA SER A 78 -0.89 3.32 10.57
C SER A 78 -0.69 2.26 11.66
N LYS A 79 0.43 1.51 11.64
CA LYS A 79 0.78 0.59 12.74
C LYS A 79 0.91 1.29 14.09
N LEU A 80 1.37 2.54 14.08
CA LEU A 80 1.50 3.39 15.28
C LEU A 80 0.18 4.06 15.68
N GLY A 81 -0.94 3.75 15.02
CA GLY A 81 -2.26 4.31 15.32
C GLY A 81 -2.49 5.71 14.73
N ARG A 82 -1.71 6.10 13.72
CA ARG A 82 -1.78 7.41 13.04
C ARG A 82 -2.23 7.27 11.57
N SER A 83 -3.29 6.50 11.33
CA SER A 83 -3.87 6.34 9.99
C SER A 83 -4.38 7.67 9.42
N ASP A 84 -4.79 8.60 10.28
CA ASP A 84 -5.11 9.99 9.93
C ASP A 84 -3.98 10.62 9.08
N LEU A 85 -2.75 10.55 9.59
CA LEU A 85 -1.59 11.11 8.92
C LEU A 85 -1.15 10.28 7.70
N SER A 86 -1.32 8.95 7.76
CA SER A 86 -1.06 8.06 6.63
C SER A 86 -1.93 8.41 5.41
N TRP A 87 -3.21 8.71 5.63
CA TRP A 87 -4.10 9.15 4.56
C TRP A 87 -3.66 10.51 3.99
N GLU A 88 -3.20 11.44 4.83
CA GLU A 88 -2.67 12.73 4.34
C GLU A 88 -1.39 12.60 3.51
N PHE A 89 -0.51 11.64 3.86
CA PHE A 89 0.67 11.31 3.06
C PHE A 89 0.23 10.84 1.67
N LEU A 90 -0.73 9.91 1.61
CA LEU A 90 -1.26 9.43 0.34
C LEU A 90 -1.91 10.56 -0.46
N ARG A 91 -2.67 11.46 0.19
CA ARG A 91 -3.24 12.63 -0.50
C ARG A 91 -2.14 13.48 -1.12
N THR A 92 -1.05 13.73 -0.41
CA THR A 92 0.11 14.49 -0.92
C THR A 92 0.72 13.84 -2.17
N LEU A 93 0.95 12.53 -2.15
CA LEU A 93 1.49 11.81 -3.31
C LEU A 93 0.53 11.86 -4.52
N PHE A 94 -0.74 11.55 -4.30
CA PHE A 94 -1.76 11.49 -5.34
C PHE A 94 -2.24 12.86 -5.85
N ARG A 95 -1.73 13.98 -5.30
CA ARG A 95 -1.90 15.32 -5.87
C ARG A 95 -1.09 15.51 -7.15
N ALA A 96 0.01 14.78 -7.30
CA ALA A 96 0.84 14.81 -8.50
C ALA A 96 0.42 13.76 -9.55
N GLN A 97 -0.66 13.02 -9.32
CA GLN A 97 -1.21 12.10 -10.32
C GLN A 97 -1.78 12.91 -11.48
N SER A 98 -1.32 12.61 -12.69
CA SER A 98 -1.79 13.27 -13.91
C SER A 98 -3.20 12.82 -14.31
N SER A 99 -3.80 13.58 -15.23
CA SER A 99 -5.13 13.31 -15.80
C SER A 99 -5.27 11.93 -16.45
N ASN A 100 -4.22 11.46 -17.13
CA ASN A 100 -4.17 10.12 -17.76
C ASN A 100 -3.92 8.97 -16.75
N GLY A 101 -3.74 9.28 -15.46
CA GLY A 101 -3.54 8.29 -14.40
C GLY A 101 -2.09 8.04 -14.02
N PHE A 102 -1.10 8.54 -14.77
CA PHE A 102 0.32 8.38 -14.46
C PHE A 102 0.64 8.90 -13.05
N LEU A 103 1.43 8.10 -12.32
CA LEU A 103 1.83 8.39 -10.96
C LEU A 103 3.37 8.50 -10.89
N PRO A 104 3.91 9.67 -10.53
CA PRO A 104 5.34 9.95 -10.59
C PRO A 104 6.10 9.29 -9.43
N LYS A 105 7.35 8.90 -9.68
CA LYS A 105 8.28 8.43 -8.63
C LYS A 105 8.58 9.51 -7.59
N LEU A 106 8.80 10.75 -8.06
CA LEU A 106 9.15 11.90 -7.21
C LEU A 106 8.12 13.02 -7.38
N VAL A 107 7.72 13.62 -6.26
CA VAL A 107 6.89 14.83 -6.22
C VAL A 107 7.71 15.96 -5.59
N TYR A 108 7.64 17.14 -6.20
CA TYR A 108 8.36 18.33 -5.75
C TYR A 108 7.34 19.38 -5.31
N LEU A 109 7.43 19.78 -4.04
CA LEU A 109 6.57 20.75 -3.41
C LEU A 109 7.35 22.05 -3.23
N ASN A 110 6.92 23.10 -3.90
CA ASN A 110 7.48 24.43 -3.81
C ASN A 110 6.38 25.40 -3.38
N HIS A 111 6.61 26.21 -2.34
CA HIS A 111 5.58 27.07 -1.77
C HIS A 111 6.09 28.47 -1.44
N THR A 112 5.22 29.46 -1.44
CA THR A 112 5.54 30.83 -1.06
C THR A 112 5.35 31.00 0.44
N ASN A 113 6.34 31.58 1.14
CA ASN A 113 6.21 31.85 2.56
C ASN A 113 5.38 33.13 2.78
N ASN A 114 4.46 33.12 3.75
CA ASN A 114 3.56 34.25 4.05
C ASN A 114 4.29 35.58 4.34
N ASP A 115 5.52 35.51 4.84
CA ASP A 115 6.27 36.69 5.29
C ASP A 115 7.29 37.22 4.25
N LYS A 116 7.52 36.51 3.15
CA LYS A 116 8.51 36.88 2.11
C LYS A 116 8.07 36.36 0.74
N GLN A 117 8.21 37.16 -0.31
CA GLN A 117 8.07 36.72 -1.72
C GLN A 117 9.12 35.66 -2.15
N GLU A 118 9.76 34.96 -1.21
CA GLU A 118 10.73 33.90 -1.46
C GLU A 118 10.02 32.53 -1.46
N PHE A 119 10.39 31.71 -2.43
CA PHE A 119 9.91 30.33 -2.55
C PHE A 119 10.73 29.41 -1.64
N GLU A 120 10.06 28.61 -0.81
CA GLU A 120 10.64 27.56 0.03
C GLU A 120 10.22 26.17 -0.46
N GLY A 121 11.07 25.17 -0.23
CA GLY A 121 10.81 23.78 -0.64
C GLY A 121 11.73 23.32 -1.77
N ALA A 122 11.18 22.54 -2.71
CA ALA A 122 11.94 22.03 -3.85
C ALA A 122 12.16 23.15 -4.86
N ALA A 123 13.42 23.52 -5.12
CA ALA A 123 13.76 24.54 -6.10
C ALA A 123 13.74 23.99 -7.55
N TRP A 124 13.47 24.85 -8.53
CA TRP A 124 13.58 24.51 -9.96
C TRP A 124 15.04 24.45 -10.41
N LYS A 125 15.73 23.36 -10.07
CA LYS A 125 17.15 23.11 -10.37
C LYS A 125 17.37 21.70 -10.87
N ASP A 126 18.56 21.43 -11.41
CA ASP A 126 18.91 20.13 -11.99
C ASP A 126 19.06 19.05 -10.92
N PHE A 127 19.44 19.40 -9.68
CA PHE A 127 19.59 18.45 -8.57
C PHE A 127 19.17 19.04 -7.23
N ILE A 128 18.46 18.26 -6.41
CA ILE A 128 18.12 18.59 -5.02
C ILE A 128 18.77 17.55 -4.10
N GLY A 129 19.97 17.87 -3.59
CA GLY A 129 20.81 16.91 -2.89
C GLY A 129 21.20 15.76 -3.82
N ILE A 130 20.89 14.53 -3.43
CA ILE A 130 21.15 13.33 -4.24
C ILE A 130 20.08 13.07 -5.32
N TYR A 131 18.94 13.77 -5.26
CA TYR A 131 17.83 13.52 -6.17
C TYR A 131 17.98 14.32 -7.46
N PRO A 132 17.61 13.74 -8.62
CA PRO A 132 17.37 14.55 -9.81
C PRO A 132 16.32 15.61 -9.47
N GLY A 133 16.56 16.84 -9.90
CA GLY A 133 15.66 17.96 -9.64
C GLY A 133 14.60 18.11 -10.74
N PRO A 134 13.54 18.88 -10.50
CA PRO A 134 12.39 18.99 -11.40
C PRO A 134 12.77 19.49 -12.81
N LYS A 135 13.83 20.31 -12.93
CA LYS A 135 14.33 20.82 -14.23
C LYS A 135 14.80 19.72 -15.18
N LEU A 136 15.20 18.56 -14.66
CA LEU A 136 15.62 17.40 -15.47
C LEU A 136 14.46 16.68 -16.14
N PHE A 137 13.20 16.97 -15.81
CA PHE A 137 12.01 16.27 -16.33
C PHE A 137 11.21 17.12 -17.34
N GLY A 138 11.66 18.36 -17.62
CA GLY A 138 11.07 19.26 -18.60
C GLY A 138 9.80 20.00 -18.14
N ASP A 139 9.39 21.00 -18.93
CA ASP A 139 8.22 21.88 -18.69
C ASP A 139 6.89 21.29 -19.21
N THR A 140 6.76 19.97 -19.36
CA THR A 140 5.60 19.28 -19.97
C THR A 140 4.30 19.33 -19.15
N ALA A 141 4.08 20.35 -18.33
CA ALA A 141 2.72 20.71 -17.99
C ALA A 141 2.07 21.21 -19.30
N SER A 142 1.34 20.33 -19.98
CA SER A 142 0.36 20.77 -20.96
C SER A 142 -0.48 21.88 -20.31
N GLU A 143 -0.87 22.92 -21.05
CA GLU A 143 -1.71 24.00 -20.47
C GLU A 143 -2.96 23.44 -19.75
N GLU A 144 -3.46 22.26 -20.15
CA GLU A 144 -4.56 21.57 -19.46
C GLU A 144 -4.17 20.89 -18.13
N ASP A 145 -2.99 20.29 -18.00
CA ASP A 145 -2.48 19.79 -16.70
C ASP A 145 -2.02 20.96 -15.80
N ALA A 146 -1.57 22.07 -16.39
CA ALA A 146 -1.25 23.31 -15.69
C ALA A 146 -2.49 24.02 -15.10
N ILE A 147 -3.66 23.86 -15.74
CA ILE A 147 -4.94 24.38 -15.23
C ILE A 147 -5.39 23.65 -13.95
N GLN A 148 -4.96 22.39 -13.73
CA GLN A 148 -5.13 21.71 -12.43
C GLN A 148 -4.03 22.08 -11.41
N GLN A 149 -2.89 22.61 -11.86
CA GLN A 149 -1.75 23.05 -11.03
C GLN A 149 -1.89 24.49 -10.47
N SER A 150 -3.02 25.18 -10.64
CA SER A 150 -3.17 26.57 -10.16
C SER A 150 -4.51 26.91 -9.48
N LEU A 151 -5.06 26.00 -8.67
CA LEU A 151 -6.13 26.38 -7.73
C LEU A 151 -5.63 27.03 -6.43
N ASP A 152 -4.35 26.87 -6.09
CA ASP A 152 -3.69 27.59 -5.00
C ASP A 152 -2.49 28.37 -5.59
N ALA A 153 -2.57 29.70 -5.68
CA ALA A 153 -1.50 30.56 -6.22
C ALA A 153 -0.15 30.47 -5.43
N GLU A 154 -0.12 29.71 -4.34
CA GLU A 154 0.91 29.75 -3.31
C GLU A 154 1.67 28.43 -3.14
N THR A 155 1.19 27.31 -3.68
CA THR A 155 1.95 26.03 -3.70
C THR A 155 1.98 25.45 -5.11
N LYS A 156 3.18 25.32 -5.67
CA LYS A 156 3.46 24.65 -6.93
C LYS A 156 3.85 23.21 -6.65
N VAL A 157 3.14 22.28 -7.30
CA VAL A 157 3.45 20.85 -7.28
C VAL A 157 4.05 20.49 -8.63
N TRP A 158 5.33 20.12 -8.66
CA TRP A 158 5.95 19.49 -9.83
C TRP A 158 6.12 17.99 -9.59
N SER A 159 6.43 17.26 -10.65
CA SER A 159 6.63 15.83 -10.56
C SER A 159 7.74 15.34 -11.48
N SER A 160 8.19 14.11 -11.30
CA SER A 160 9.14 13.47 -12.20
C SER A 160 8.58 13.11 -13.58
N ASN A 161 7.34 13.51 -13.92
CA ASN A 161 6.57 13.53 -15.20
C ASN A 161 6.80 12.41 -16.25
N THR A 162 8.02 11.96 -16.45
CA THR A 162 8.47 10.90 -17.35
C THR A 162 8.90 9.62 -16.63
N ILE A 163 9.18 9.68 -15.32
CA ILE A 163 9.60 8.53 -14.50
C ILE A 163 8.48 8.11 -13.55
N MET A 164 8.00 6.88 -13.73
CA MET A 164 6.88 6.34 -12.99
C MET A 164 7.29 5.72 -11.63
N ALA A 165 6.37 5.74 -10.67
CA ALA A 165 6.56 5.06 -9.39
C ALA A 165 6.36 3.55 -9.54
N THR A 166 7.12 2.77 -8.76
CA THR A 166 6.89 1.32 -8.59
C THR A 166 5.49 1.09 -8.00
N PRO A 167 4.67 0.16 -8.52
CA PRO A 167 3.23 0.13 -8.27
C PRO A 167 2.83 -0.47 -6.90
N HIS A 168 3.43 -0.05 -5.80
CA HIS A 168 3.09 -0.51 -4.44
C HIS A 168 1.83 0.15 -3.83
N HIS A 169 1.26 1.15 -4.51
CA HIS A 169 0.24 2.04 -3.95
C HIS A 169 -1.03 1.31 -3.49
N ALA A 170 -1.59 0.40 -4.29
CA ALA A 170 -2.81 -0.33 -3.92
C ALA A 170 -2.58 -1.21 -2.69
N THR A 171 -1.45 -1.93 -2.65
CA THR A 171 -1.02 -2.73 -1.51
C THR A 171 -0.88 -1.88 -0.25
N SER A 172 -0.17 -0.76 -0.33
CA SER A 172 -0.01 0.14 0.82
C SER A 172 -1.32 0.75 1.29
N ILE A 173 -2.23 1.11 0.39
CA ILE A 173 -3.56 1.63 0.73
C ILE A 173 -4.40 0.57 1.44
N LEU A 174 -4.43 -0.67 0.92
CA LEU A 174 -5.13 -1.78 1.54
C LEU A 174 -4.56 -2.09 2.93
N GLU A 175 -3.24 -2.10 3.06
CA GLU A 175 -2.56 -2.33 4.33
C GLU A 175 -2.82 -1.18 5.34
N ILE A 176 -2.80 0.09 4.90
CA ILE A 176 -3.16 1.23 5.74
C ILE A 176 -4.60 1.10 6.24
N PHE A 177 -5.51 0.69 5.36
CA PHE A 177 -6.90 0.45 5.74
C PHE A 177 -7.00 -0.66 6.80
N TYR A 178 -6.36 -1.82 6.61
CA TYR A 178 -6.37 -2.90 7.61
C TYR A 178 -5.71 -2.53 8.94
N LEU A 179 -4.70 -1.65 8.91
CA LEU A 179 -4.02 -1.17 10.11
C LEU A 179 -4.75 0.00 10.80
N SER A 180 -5.74 0.61 10.14
CA SER A 180 -6.54 1.71 10.66
C SER A 180 -7.51 1.26 11.77
N ASN A 181 -8.43 2.13 12.16
CA ASN A 181 -9.53 1.77 13.05
C ASN A 181 -10.81 1.43 12.27
N LEU A 182 -10.76 1.39 10.94
CA LEU A 182 -11.85 1.01 10.03
C LEU A 182 -13.10 1.87 10.24
N THR A 183 -12.88 3.15 10.51
CA THR A 183 -13.95 4.14 10.66
C THR A 183 -14.65 4.38 9.32
N SER A 184 -15.81 5.06 9.34
CA SER A 184 -16.45 5.51 8.10
C SER A 184 -15.52 6.39 7.27
N GLU A 185 -14.68 7.21 7.92
CA GLU A 185 -13.67 8.03 7.24
C GLU A 185 -12.59 7.18 6.55
N ASP A 186 -12.19 6.03 7.13
CA ASP A 186 -11.25 5.11 6.48
C ASP A 186 -11.87 4.48 5.21
N VAL A 187 -13.17 4.15 5.24
CA VAL A 187 -13.92 3.65 4.08
C VAL A 187 -14.07 4.73 3.00
N ASP A 188 -14.36 5.97 3.40
CA ASP A 188 -14.45 7.11 2.49
C ASP A 188 -13.10 7.39 1.82
N ASN A 189 -12.00 7.38 2.59
CA ASN A 189 -10.65 7.49 2.04
C ASN A 189 -10.36 6.35 1.06
N LEU A 190 -10.70 5.11 1.42
CA LEU A 190 -10.52 3.95 0.55
C LEU A 190 -11.26 4.13 -0.79
N SER A 191 -12.49 4.64 -0.76
CA SER A 191 -13.29 4.94 -1.95
C SER A 191 -12.65 6.04 -2.82
N ILE A 192 -12.21 7.13 -2.20
CA ILE A 192 -11.51 8.23 -2.88
C ILE A 192 -10.28 7.70 -3.62
N PHE A 193 -9.44 6.92 -2.93
CA PHE A 193 -8.21 6.39 -3.51
C PHE A 193 -8.47 5.28 -4.53
N TYR A 194 -9.53 4.49 -4.40
CA TYR A 194 -9.86 3.45 -5.38
C TYR A 194 -10.03 4.03 -6.79
N SER A 195 -10.73 5.15 -6.94
CA SER A 195 -10.89 5.83 -8.24
C SER A 195 -9.55 6.27 -8.84
N LYS A 196 -8.64 6.77 -8.01
CA LYS A 196 -7.28 7.19 -8.40
C LYS A 196 -6.42 5.99 -8.77
N LEU A 197 -6.49 4.91 -8.01
CA LEU A 197 -5.81 3.66 -8.30
C LEU A 197 -6.33 3.02 -9.59
N GLN A 198 -7.63 3.07 -9.85
CA GLN A 198 -8.20 2.59 -11.11
C GLN A 198 -7.58 3.30 -12.32
N LYS A 199 -7.43 4.63 -12.27
CA LYS A 199 -6.73 5.40 -13.32
C LYS A 199 -5.27 4.99 -13.46
N TRP A 200 -4.55 4.86 -12.35
CA TRP A 200 -3.14 4.43 -12.35
C TRP A 200 -2.94 3.05 -12.97
N HIS A 201 -3.73 2.06 -12.53
CA HIS A 201 -3.64 0.71 -13.06
C HIS A 201 -4.13 0.62 -14.51
N THR A 202 -5.10 1.45 -14.90
CA THR A 202 -5.52 1.56 -16.30
C THR A 202 -4.38 2.12 -17.18
N PHE A 203 -3.72 3.19 -16.73
CA PHE A 203 -2.52 3.74 -17.37
C PHE A 203 -1.44 2.66 -17.54
N MET A 204 -1.13 1.92 -16.46
CA MET A 204 -0.15 0.83 -16.52
C MET A 204 -0.52 -0.21 -17.57
N HIS A 205 -1.74 -0.74 -17.54
CA HIS A 205 -2.15 -1.83 -18.42
C HIS A 205 -2.38 -1.41 -19.88
N GLN A 206 -2.77 -0.16 -20.13
CA GLN A 206 -3.10 0.33 -21.46
C GLN A 206 -1.95 1.08 -22.14
N GLN A 207 -1.06 1.74 -21.39
CA GLN A 207 0.00 2.59 -21.93
C GLN A 207 1.40 2.04 -21.68
N VAL A 208 1.64 1.34 -20.57
CA VAL A 208 2.97 0.82 -20.22
C VAL A 208 3.13 -0.62 -20.70
N ILE A 209 2.26 -1.53 -20.25
CA ILE A 209 2.35 -2.95 -20.55
C ILE A 209 1.38 -3.40 -21.65
N SER A 210 0.99 -2.49 -22.56
CA SER A 210 0.00 -2.77 -23.62
C SER A 210 0.35 -4.00 -24.46
N ASN A 211 1.65 -4.28 -24.65
CA ASN A 211 2.18 -5.33 -25.52
C ASN A 211 2.52 -6.63 -24.79
N CYS A 212 2.20 -6.72 -23.50
CA CYS A 212 2.40 -7.92 -22.71
C CYS A 212 1.18 -8.83 -22.90
N SER A 213 1.14 -9.63 -23.96
CA SER A 213 -0.04 -10.45 -24.29
C SER A 213 -0.32 -11.53 -23.25
N ASP A 214 -1.61 -11.84 -23.05
CA ASP A 214 -2.06 -13.02 -22.31
C ASP A 214 -1.54 -14.28 -23.03
N GLY A 215 -0.84 -15.16 -22.30
CA GLY A 215 -0.05 -16.28 -22.83
C GLY A 215 -0.80 -17.41 -23.55
N ARG A 216 -1.75 -17.11 -24.45
CA ARG A 216 -2.47 -18.14 -25.23
C ARG A 216 -1.74 -18.61 -26.47
N ASP A 217 -0.80 -17.82 -26.99
CA ASP A 217 0.06 -18.25 -28.10
C ASP A 217 1.52 -18.25 -27.66
N ALA A 218 2.00 -19.42 -27.21
CA ALA A 218 3.41 -19.68 -26.90
C ALA A 218 4.38 -19.43 -28.08
N ASN A 219 3.85 -19.11 -29.27
CA ASN A 219 4.61 -18.80 -30.48
C ASN A 219 4.91 -17.31 -30.66
N TYR A 220 4.27 -16.40 -29.93
CA TYR A 220 4.48 -14.95 -30.06
C TYR A 220 5.03 -14.37 -28.76
N THR A 221 6.36 -14.31 -28.64
CA THR A 221 7.07 -13.73 -27.49
C THR A 221 7.35 -12.25 -27.73
N PHE A 222 6.31 -11.44 -27.59
CA PHE A 222 6.46 -10.01 -27.60
C PHE A 222 7.32 -9.51 -26.44
N PRO A 223 8.29 -8.60 -26.67
CA PRO A 223 9.01 -8.00 -25.58
C PRO A 223 8.06 -7.09 -24.79
N CYS A 224 7.63 -7.59 -23.64
CA CYS A 224 6.93 -6.83 -22.62
C CYS A 224 7.90 -5.80 -22.01
N ILE A 225 7.43 -4.57 -21.75
CA ILE A 225 8.22 -3.52 -21.10
C ILE A 225 7.42 -2.95 -19.95
N VAL A 226 8.03 -2.92 -18.77
CA VAL A 226 7.48 -2.23 -17.59
C VAL A 226 8.32 -1.01 -17.19
N VAL A 227 9.59 -0.99 -17.60
CA VAL A 227 10.57 0.00 -17.16
C VAL A 227 11.27 0.59 -18.38
N ARG A 228 11.23 1.92 -18.48
CA ARG A 228 11.83 2.75 -19.53
C ARG A 228 13.03 3.55 -19.01
N HIS A 229 13.22 3.57 -17.69
CA HIS A 229 14.37 4.19 -17.06
C HIS A 229 14.79 3.46 -15.77
N PRO A 230 16.10 3.31 -15.47
CA PRO A 230 16.56 2.67 -14.23
C PRO A 230 15.92 3.19 -12.93
N LEU A 231 15.67 4.50 -12.85
CA LEU A 231 15.04 5.17 -11.69
C LEU A 231 13.57 4.76 -11.41
N GLU A 232 12.92 4.02 -12.31
CA GLU A 232 11.57 3.47 -12.06
C GLU A 232 11.63 2.18 -11.24
N THR A 233 12.82 1.58 -11.11
CA THR A 233 13.06 0.37 -10.33
C THR A 233 13.44 0.71 -8.89
N GLU A 234 13.34 -0.28 -8.00
CA GLU A 234 13.93 -0.20 -6.65
C GLU A 234 15.39 -0.70 -6.62
N ILE A 235 15.97 -1.09 -7.78
CA ILE A 235 17.35 -1.56 -7.87
C ILE A 235 18.29 -0.38 -7.68
N ASP A 236 19.22 -0.50 -6.72
CA ASP A 236 20.23 0.52 -6.44
C ASP A 236 21.06 0.85 -7.68
N MET A 237 21.43 2.12 -7.83
CA MET A 237 22.11 2.61 -9.03
C MET A 237 23.50 1.99 -9.21
N ALA A 238 24.16 1.56 -8.12
CA ALA A 238 25.46 0.88 -8.14
C ALA A 238 25.37 -0.62 -8.44
N SER A 239 24.17 -1.16 -8.67
CA SER A 239 23.98 -2.57 -8.97
C SER A 239 24.76 -2.96 -10.24
N PRO A 240 25.48 -4.10 -10.22
CA PRO A 240 26.24 -4.58 -11.38
C PRO A 240 25.34 -4.95 -12.56
N LEU A 241 24.03 -5.08 -12.34
CA LEU A 241 23.06 -5.28 -13.42
C LEU A 241 23.14 -4.16 -14.47
N TRP A 242 23.40 -2.92 -14.03
CA TRP A 242 23.35 -1.75 -14.91
C TRP A 242 24.48 -1.70 -15.93
N GLU A 243 25.63 -2.30 -15.65
CA GLU A 243 26.72 -2.41 -16.62
C GLU A 243 26.26 -3.15 -17.89
N SER A 244 25.52 -4.25 -17.69
CA SER A 244 24.99 -5.06 -18.80
C SER A 244 23.75 -4.42 -19.42
N ALA A 245 22.81 -3.94 -18.59
CA ALA A 245 21.55 -3.38 -19.04
C ALA A 245 21.72 -2.08 -19.84
N LEU A 246 22.72 -1.26 -19.52
CA LEU A 246 22.98 0.03 -20.16
C LEU A 246 24.19 0.04 -21.08
N MET A 247 24.75 -1.13 -21.42
CA MET A 247 25.92 -1.23 -22.30
C MET A 247 25.69 -0.50 -23.64
N ASN A 248 24.53 -0.74 -24.27
CA ASN A 248 24.19 -0.12 -25.56
C ASN A 248 23.96 1.39 -25.43
N VAL A 249 23.29 1.84 -24.36
CA VAL A 249 23.05 3.27 -24.10
C VAL A 249 24.37 4.00 -23.86
N THR A 250 25.25 3.42 -23.04
CA THR A 250 26.58 3.97 -22.73
C THR A 250 27.43 4.09 -24.00
N LYS A 251 27.35 3.09 -24.89
CA LYS A 251 28.00 3.14 -26.19
C LYS A 251 27.45 4.30 -27.05
N ILE A 252 26.12 4.44 -27.14
CA ILE A 252 25.48 5.54 -27.89
C ILE A 252 25.92 6.91 -27.35
N VAL A 253 25.93 7.09 -26.02
CA VAL A 253 26.37 8.33 -25.37
C VAL A 253 27.81 8.67 -25.76
N LYS A 254 28.72 7.69 -25.73
CA LYS A 254 30.13 7.86 -26.11
C LYS A 254 30.29 8.16 -27.60
N GLU A 255 29.61 7.43 -28.47
CA GLU A 255 29.70 7.58 -29.93
C GLU A 255 29.12 8.91 -30.41
N LYS A 256 27.97 9.33 -29.86
CA LYS A 256 27.36 10.64 -30.15
C LYS A 256 28.11 11.80 -29.48
N LYS A 257 29.15 11.51 -28.67
CA LYS A 257 29.84 12.49 -27.81
C LYS A 257 28.83 13.34 -27.03
N TRP A 258 27.76 12.70 -26.59
CA TRP A 258 26.69 13.39 -25.89
C TRP A 258 27.20 13.86 -24.53
N ASN A 259 26.84 15.09 -24.17
CA ASN A 259 27.12 15.68 -22.89
C ASN A 259 25.86 16.41 -22.45
N SER A 260 25.40 16.16 -21.22
CA SER A 260 24.26 16.85 -20.63
C SER A 260 24.49 18.36 -20.54
N GLY A 261 25.75 18.80 -20.48
CA GLY A 261 26.12 20.16 -20.10
C GLY A 261 25.90 20.43 -18.60
N ILE A 262 25.51 19.40 -17.85
CA ILE A 262 25.17 19.47 -16.43
C ILE A 262 26.31 18.83 -15.64
N SER A 263 26.88 19.59 -14.69
CA SER A 263 27.85 19.03 -13.76
C SER A 263 27.12 18.21 -12.69
N ILE A 264 27.43 16.91 -12.61
CA ILE A 264 26.92 16.03 -11.54
C ILE A 264 27.49 16.54 -10.20
N PRO A 265 26.64 16.93 -9.23
CA PRO A 265 27.08 17.48 -7.95
C PRO A 265 27.87 16.47 -7.12
N LYS A 266 28.71 16.97 -6.22
CA LYS A 266 29.51 16.11 -5.32
C LYS A 266 28.61 15.26 -4.44
N GLU A 267 27.47 15.78 -4.00
CA GLU A 267 26.50 15.08 -3.16
C GLU A 267 25.98 13.79 -3.83
N VAL A 268 25.76 13.84 -5.16
CA VAL A 268 25.40 12.67 -5.97
C VAL A 268 26.59 11.73 -6.10
N LYS A 269 27.79 12.24 -6.39
CA LYS A 269 29.00 11.41 -6.54
C LYS A 269 29.44 10.71 -5.25
N ASP A 270 29.15 11.34 -4.11
CA ASP A 270 29.44 10.83 -2.76
C ASP A 270 28.32 9.91 -2.23
N SER A 271 27.22 9.70 -2.99
CA SER A 271 26.18 8.75 -2.62
C SER A 271 26.73 7.32 -2.69
N PHE A 272 26.24 6.44 -1.81
CA PHE A 272 26.74 5.06 -1.74
C PHE A 272 26.47 4.27 -3.02
N ASP A 273 25.44 4.65 -3.75
CA ASP A 273 24.93 4.01 -4.95
C ASP A 273 25.38 4.71 -6.23
N TYR A 274 26.31 5.66 -6.19
CA TYR A 274 26.79 6.32 -7.40
C TYR A 274 27.51 5.31 -8.33
N PRO A 275 27.03 5.08 -9.56
CA PRO A 275 27.59 4.04 -10.43
C PRO A 275 28.83 4.48 -11.22
N GLY A 276 29.31 5.71 -11.02
CA GLY A 276 30.35 6.32 -11.84
C GLY A 276 29.78 7.14 -13.01
N ASP A 277 30.61 8.04 -13.53
CA ASP A 277 30.21 9.06 -14.51
C ASP A 277 29.65 8.46 -15.80
N ASP A 278 30.21 7.35 -16.31
CA ASP A 278 29.76 6.73 -17.57
C ASP A 278 28.31 6.24 -17.49
N ILE A 279 27.99 5.46 -16.44
CA ILE A 279 26.65 4.91 -16.25
C ILE A 279 25.67 6.02 -15.87
N TYR A 280 26.08 6.96 -15.00
CA TYR A 280 25.19 8.06 -14.61
C TYR A 280 24.86 8.99 -15.80
N ASN A 281 25.81 9.24 -16.71
CA ASN A 281 25.52 9.97 -17.94
C ASN A 281 24.53 9.24 -18.85
N SER A 282 24.57 7.90 -18.89
CA SER A 282 23.54 7.11 -19.59
C SER A 282 22.15 7.32 -18.97
N TYR A 283 22.04 7.47 -17.65
CA TYR A 283 20.76 7.79 -17.00
C TYR A 283 20.27 9.19 -17.44
N LEU A 284 21.14 10.20 -17.36
CA LEU A 284 20.79 11.56 -17.79
C LEU A 284 20.40 11.62 -19.28
N TYR A 285 21.05 10.84 -20.14
CA TYR A 285 20.71 10.72 -21.55
C TYR A 285 19.30 10.12 -21.74
N LEU A 286 18.96 9.07 -20.99
CA LEU A 286 17.64 8.46 -21.05
C LEU A 286 16.55 9.40 -20.53
N LEU A 287 16.79 10.16 -19.45
CA LEU A 287 15.88 11.21 -18.98
C LEU A 287 15.61 12.25 -20.07
N GLN A 288 16.67 12.77 -20.70
CA GLN A 288 16.51 13.73 -21.80
C GLN A 288 15.72 13.12 -22.97
N CYS A 289 16.00 11.85 -23.29
CA CYS A 289 15.29 11.14 -24.34
C CYS A 289 13.77 11.04 -24.05
N LEU A 290 13.40 10.64 -22.83
CA LEU A 290 11.99 10.51 -22.43
C LEU A 290 11.27 11.86 -22.44
N ASN A 291 11.92 12.94 -22.01
CA ASN A 291 11.35 14.28 -22.08
C ASN A 291 11.08 14.74 -23.53
N ASN A 292 12.03 14.44 -24.43
CA ASN A 292 11.87 14.74 -25.86
C ASN A 292 10.74 13.92 -26.50
N GLU A 293 10.50 12.70 -26.02
CA GLU A 293 9.36 11.89 -26.46
C GLU A 293 8.03 12.52 -26.06
N GLY A 294 7.89 12.96 -24.81
CA GLY A 294 6.68 13.61 -24.29
C GLY A 294 6.30 14.90 -25.02
N ASN A 295 7.30 15.73 -25.37
CA ASN A 295 7.08 16.99 -26.09
C ASN A 295 6.62 16.80 -27.56
N ASN A 296 6.99 15.70 -28.20
CA ASN A 296 6.74 15.46 -29.63
C ASN A 296 5.44 14.68 -29.89
N ASN A 297 4.57 14.53 -28.88
CA ASN A 297 3.31 13.81 -28.99
C ASN A 297 2.18 14.57 -29.70
N ALA A 298 2.40 15.81 -30.16
CA ALA A 298 1.49 16.48 -31.09
C ALA A 298 1.54 15.95 -32.54
N THR A 299 2.52 15.10 -32.87
CA THR A 299 2.69 14.55 -34.24
C THR A 299 2.95 13.05 -34.29
N SER A 300 2.74 12.31 -33.19
CA SER A 300 2.80 10.85 -33.21
C SER A 300 1.54 10.30 -33.87
N GLN A 301 1.54 10.33 -35.20
CA GLN A 301 0.66 9.55 -36.05
C GLN A 301 0.58 8.10 -35.54
N SER A 302 -0.55 7.73 -34.93
CA SER A 302 -1.06 6.35 -34.94
C SER A 302 -1.56 5.95 -36.35
N ASN A 303 -0.95 6.52 -37.38
CA ASN A 303 -1.41 6.46 -38.77
C ASN A 303 -0.66 5.40 -39.58
N THR A 304 0.01 4.48 -38.90
CA THR A 304 0.46 3.27 -39.54
C THR A 304 -0.51 2.15 -39.24
N ASN A 305 -1.29 1.82 -40.26
CA ASN A 305 -1.84 0.49 -40.56
C ASN A 305 -0.75 -0.62 -40.59
N TYR A 306 0.24 -0.60 -39.69
CA TYR A 306 1.19 -1.70 -39.55
C TYR A 306 0.49 -2.81 -38.76
N THR A 307 -0.13 -3.72 -39.51
CA THR A 307 -0.68 -5.01 -39.10
C THR A 307 0.37 -5.96 -38.53
N ASN A 308 1.62 -5.52 -38.36
CA ASN A 308 2.67 -6.33 -37.79
C ASN A 308 2.66 -6.12 -36.28
N HIS A 309 1.75 -6.84 -35.62
CA HIS A 309 1.70 -6.88 -34.17
C HIS A 309 3.07 -7.26 -33.57
N ASP A 310 3.94 -7.94 -34.36
CA ASP A 310 5.26 -8.58 -34.11
C ASP A 310 6.46 -7.70 -33.71
N VAL A 311 6.35 -6.37 -33.69
CA VAL A 311 7.51 -5.48 -33.42
C VAL A 311 7.16 -4.35 -32.44
N PHE A 312 7.93 -4.25 -31.36
CA PHE A 312 7.90 -3.11 -30.44
C PHE A 312 8.73 -1.94 -30.99
N TYR A 313 8.26 -0.70 -30.80
CA TYR A 313 8.98 0.52 -31.16
C TYR A 313 9.10 1.47 -29.95
N SER A 314 10.26 2.11 -29.82
CA SER A 314 10.55 3.12 -28.79
C SER A 314 11.40 4.25 -29.37
N ARG A 315 11.25 5.48 -28.86
CA ARG A 315 12.19 6.57 -29.19
C ARG A 315 13.46 6.53 -28.36
N CYS A 316 13.46 5.81 -27.25
CA CYS A 316 14.60 5.68 -26.35
C CYS A 316 15.24 4.29 -26.42
N PRO A 317 16.59 4.19 -26.35
CA PRO A 317 17.34 2.95 -26.50
C PRO A 317 17.34 2.08 -25.24
N PHE A 318 16.27 2.11 -24.44
CA PHE A 318 16.16 1.33 -23.23
C PHE A 318 14.72 0.86 -22.98
N GLY A 319 14.60 -0.39 -22.54
CA GLY A 319 13.36 -1.02 -22.12
C GLY A 319 13.70 -2.30 -21.37
N MET A 320 13.10 -2.48 -20.20
CA MET A 320 13.36 -3.63 -19.34
C MET A 320 12.05 -4.16 -18.74
N LEU A 321 12.04 -5.47 -18.51
CA LEU A 321 11.08 -6.16 -17.67
C LEU A 321 11.74 -6.44 -16.32
N ASP A 322 11.32 -5.71 -15.29
CA ASP A 322 11.90 -5.75 -13.94
C ASP A 322 11.09 -6.69 -13.03
N VAL A 323 11.79 -7.57 -12.30
CA VAL A 323 11.18 -8.55 -11.39
C VAL A 323 10.45 -7.85 -10.25
N GLY A 324 11.09 -6.86 -9.61
CA GLY A 324 10.51 -6.16 -8.46
C GLY A 324 9.26 -5.37 -8.85
N PHE A 325 9.31 -4.67 -9.97
CA PHE A 325 8.20 -3.93 -10.54
C PHE A 325 7.05 -4.85 -10.94
N SER A 326 7.35 -5.95 -11.62
CA SER A 326 6.35 -6.94 -12.06
C SER A 326 5.65 -7.59 -10.86
N ALA A 327 6.42 -7.94 -9.83
CA ALA A 327 5.89 -8.49 -8.60
C ALA A 327 5.02 -7.48 -7.83
N ALA A 328 5.46 -6.23 -7.75
CA ALA A 328 4.69 -5.14 -7.17
C ALA A 328 3.35 -4.93 -7.91
N LEU A 329 3.35 -4.99 -9.25
CA LEU A 329 2.15 -4.82 -10.06
C LEU A 329 1.18 -5.97 -9.87
N ALA A 330 1.67 -7.21 -9.91
CA ALA A 330 0.85 -8.41 -9.70
C ALA A 330 0.17 -8.41 -8.33
N LYS A 331 0.91 -8.02 -7.29
CA LYS A 331 0.37 -7.86 -5.94
C LYS A 331 -0.66 -6.73 -5.88
N ALA A 332 -0.33 -5.56 -6.43
CA ALA A 332 -1.22 -4.41 -6.39
C ALA A 332 -2.52 -4.61 -7.18
N ASP A 333 -2.49 -5.31 -8.33
CA ASP A 333 -3.71 -5.66 -9.07
C ASP A 333 -4.61 -6.63 -8.28
N THR A 334 -4.01 -7.56 -7.53
CA THR A 334 -4.73 -8.47 -6.63
C THR A 334 -5.34 -7.71 -5.45
N ASP A 335 -4.58 -6.80 -4.85
CA ASP A 335 -5.07 -5.97 -3.75
C ASP A 335 -6.15 -4.99 -4.22
N MET A 336 -6.11 -4.53 -5.47
CA MET A 336 -7.19 -3.75 -6.09
C MET A 336 -8.53 -4.51 -6.14
N LEU A 337 -8.51 -5.82 -6.37
CA LEU A 337 -9.72 -6.65 -6.28
C LEU A 337 -10.25 -6.69 -4.85
N MET A 338 -9.36 -6.84 -3.86
CA MET A 338 -9.75 -6.86 -2.45
C MET A 338 -10.35 -5.51 -2.02
N ILE A 339 -9.72 -4.39 -2.40
CA ILE A 339 -10.27 -3.05 -2.16
C ILE A 339 -11.67 -2.93 -2.78
N GLY A 340 -11.83 -3.37 -4.03
CA GLY A 340 -13.11 -3.32 -4.72
C GLY A 340 -14.20 -4.16 -4.04
N GLN A 341 -13.85 -5.32 -3.50
CA GLN A 341 -14.75 -6.15 -2.71
C GLN A 341 -15.14 -5.46 -1.40
N ILE A 342 -14.18 -4.91 -0.66
CA ILE A 342 -14.43 -4.16 0.58
C ILE A 342 -15.40 -3.00 0.33
N LEU A 343 -15.21 -2.25 -0.74
CA LEU A 343 -16.10 -1.15 -1.10
C LEU A 343 -17.49 -1.64 -1.54
N SER A 344 -17.57 -2.79 -2.20
CA SER A 344 -18.87 -3.40 -2.56
C SER A 344 -19.68 -3.78 -1.33
N ASP A 345 -19.00 -4.29 -0.30
CA ASP A 345 -19.61 -4.71 0.95
C ASP A 345 -19.97 -3.49 1.83
N LYS A 346 -19.04 -2.53 1.99
CA LYS A 346 -19.17 -1.44 2.98
C LYS A 346 -19.68 -0.10 2.44
N ASN A 347 -19.68 0.12 1.12
CA ASN A 347 -20.08 1.41 0.53
C ASN A 347 -21.02 1.23 -0.67
N HIS A 348 -22.31 1.14 -0.38
CA HIS A 348 -23.35 0.93 -1.40
C HIS A 348 -23.47 2.07 -2.43
N LEU A 349 -22.99 3.29 -2.10
CA LEU A 349 -23.09 4.46 -2.98
C LEU A 349 -21.96 4.51 -4.01
N THR A 350 -20.76 4.05 -3.65
CA THR A 350 -19.58 4.08 -4.52
C THR A 350 -19.04 2.69 -4.80
N ARG A 351 -19.90 1.67 -4.80
CA ARG A 351 -19.50 0.30 -5.13
C ARG A 351 -18.93 0.23 -6.55
N PRO A 352 -17.81 -0.48 -6.76
CA PRO A 352 -17.34 -0.76 -8.11
C PRO A 352 -18.40 -1.52 -8.91
N THR A 353 -18.46 -1.24 -10.19
CA THR A 353 -19.31 -1.97 -11.14
C THR A 353 -18.76 -3.39 -11.36
N MET A 354 -19.63 -4.30 -11.80
CA MET A 354 -19.21 -5.66 -12.17
C MET A 354 -18.16 -5.65 -13.29
N ASP A 355 -18.26 -4.70 -14.24
CA ASP A 355 -17.30 -4.55 -15.33
C ASP A 355 -15.94 -4.05 -14.83
N GLU A 356 -15.91 -3.12 -13.87
CA GLU A 356 -14.67 -2.69 -13.21
C GLU A 356 -14.00 -3.84 -12.45
N MET A 357 -14.79 -4.64 -11.72
CA MET A 357 -14.27 -5.82 -11.01
C MET A 357 -13.73 -6.87 -11.99
N ALA A 358 -14.45 -7.15 -13.09
CA ALA A 358 -14.00 -8.07 -14.13
C ALA A 358 -12.73 -7.57 -14.82
N SER A 359 -12.65 -6.27 -15.15
CA SER A 359 -11.46 -5.64 -15.73
C SER A 359 -10.26 -5.71 -14.78
N THR A 360 -10.46 -5.48 -13.49
CA THR A 360 -9.41 -5.63 -12.47
C THR A 360 -8.92 -7.07 -12.37
N LYS A 361 -9.82 -8.06 -12.51
CA LYS A 361 -9.46 -9.48 -12.48
C LYS A 361 -8.62 -9.88 -13.69
N THR A 362 -9.00 -9.42 -14.89
CA THR A 362 -8.21 -9.63 -16.10
C THR A 362 -6.80 -9.04 -15.95
N ARG A 363 -6.70 -7.83 -15.41
CA ARG A 363 -5.41 -7.16 -15.13
C ARG A 363 -4.54 -7.94 -14.16
N SER A 364 -5.11 -8.41 -13.05
CA SER A 364 -4.42 -9.27 -12.07
C SER A 364 -3.84 -10.55 -12.69
N ASN A 365 -4.62 -11.25 -13.53
CA ASN A 365 -4.11 -12.43 -14.23
C ASN A 365 -2.94 -12.08 -15.15
N ARG A 366 -3.07 -10.98 -15.92
CA ARG A 366 -2.05 -10.53 -16.87
C ARG A 366 -0.72 -10.17 -16.19
N SER A 367 -0.77 -9.44 -15.07
CA SER A 367 0.43 -9.06 -14.32
C SER A 367 1.08 -10.27 -13.62
N LEU A 368 0.29 -11.25 -13.19
CA LEU A 368 0.81 -12.53 -12.69
C LEU A 368 1.50 -13.35 -13.78
N ASP A 369 0.90 -13.46 -14.97
CA ASP A 369 1.51 -14.14 -16.12
C ASP A 369 2.84 -13.48 -16.52
N MET A 370 2.88 -12.13 -16.50
CA MET A 370 4.09 -11.36 -16.74
C MET A 370 5.20 -11.68 -15.72
N LEU A 371 4.88 -11.76 -14.42
CA LEU A 371 5.83 -12.15 -13.39
C LEU A 371 6.32 -13.59 -13.60
N ASN A 372 5.41 -14.53 -13.88
CA ASN A 372 5.75 -15.93 -14.09
C ASN A 372 6.68 -16.12 -15.30
N ALA A 373 6.54 -15.28 -16.34
CA ALA A 373 7.42 -15.30 -17.50
C ALA A 373 8.88 -14.90 -17.18
N LEU A 374 9.15 -14.26 -16.03
CA LEU A 374 10.50 -13.92 -15.58
C LEU A 374 11.20 -15.07 -14.85
N TRP A 375 10.48 -16.15 -14.53
CA TRP A 375 11.10 -17.35 -13.96
C TRP A 375 12.01 -18.03 -14.98
N TYR A 376 13.19 -18.44 -14.53
CA TYR A 376 14.15 -19.16 -15.35
C TYR A 376 14.49 -20.52 -14.74
N ASP A 377 13.87 -21.57 -15.30
CA ASP A 377 13.91 -22.94 -14.76
C ASP A 377 15.34 -23.47 -14.59
N GLU A 378 16.25 -23.24 -15.55
CA GLU A 378 17.61 -23.77 -15.47
C GLU A 378 18.38 -23.25 -14.25
N LYS A 379 18.13 -22.00 -13.87
CA LYS A 379 18.79 -21.31 -12.74
C LYS A 379 17.93 -21.30 -11.48
N GLN A 380 16.68 -21.75 -11.58
CA GLN A 380 15.72 -21.80 -10.48
C GLN A 380 15.55 -20.43 -9.80
N SER A 381 15.54 -19.33 -10.57
CA SER A 381 15.44 -17.96 -10.05
C SER A 381 14.66 -17.07 -11.01
N PHE A 382 14.23 -15.91 -10.53
CA PHE A 382 13.67 -14.85 -11.38
C PHE A 382 14.78 -13.92 -11.86
N PHE A 383 14.74 -13.51 -13.12
CA PHE A 383 15.70 -12.56 -13.67
C PHE A 383 14.99 -11.47 -14.44
N ASN A 384 15.56 -10.26 -14.37
CA ASN A 384 15.14 -9.15 -15.21
C ASN A 384 15.38 -9.50 -16.68
N ARG A 385 14.57 -8.96 -17.59
CA ARG A 385 14.76 -9.13 -19.04
C ARG A 385 15.00 -7.79 -19.72
N LEU A 386 16.09 -7.68 -20.46
CA LEU A 386 16.39 -6.51 -21.29
C LEU A 386 15.73 -6.67 -22.66
N VAL A 387 15.04 -5.64 -23.13
CA VAL A 387 14.54 -5.61 -24.51
C VAL A 387 15.67 -5.23 -25.46
N THR A 388 15.93 -6.09 -26.45
CA THR A 388 17.04 -5.94 -27.38
C THR A 388 16.71 -4.92 -28.47
N LEU A 389 16.83 -3.64 -28.13
CA LEU A 389 16.49 -2.53 -29.02
C LEU A 389 17.59 -2.28 -30.06
N THR A 390 17.19 -2.19 -31.33
CA THR A 390 18.03 -1.82 -32.47
C THR A 390 17.55 -0.53 -33.12
N GLU A 391 18.47 0.36 -33.46
CA GLU A 391 18.15 1.61 -34.15
C GLU A 391 17.70 1.33 -35.59
N THR A 392 16.61 1.96 -35.99
CA THR A 392 16.03 1.91 -37.33
C THR A 392 16.52 3.10 -38.16
N ASP A 393 16.34 3.04 -39.49
CA ASP A 393 16.76 4.11 -40.40
C ASP A 393 16.11 5.48 -40.11
N TYR A 394 15.01 5.49 -39.36
CA TYR A 394 14.27 6.70 -38.98
C TYR A 394 14.66 7.27 -37.60
N GLY A 395 15.70 6.73 -36.96
CA GLY A 395 16.13 7.15 -35.62
C GLY A 395 15.22 6.68 -34.48
N TRP A 396 14.28 5.77 -34.77
CA TRP A 396 13.51 5.03 -33.77
C TRP A 396 14.25 3.76 -33.39
N TYR A 397 13.92 3.17 -32.25
CA TYR A 397 14.39 1.86 -31.84
C TYR A 397 13.28 0.84 -32.00
N SER A 398 13.62 -0.37 -32.41
CA SER A 398 12.67 -1.48 -32.53
C SER A 398 13.20 -2.76 -31.90
N SER A 399 12.30 -3.65 -31.47
CA SER A 399 12.66 -4.99 -31.00
C SER A 399 11.53 -5.99 -31.18
N ASN A 400 11.91 -7.24 -31.42
CA ASN A 400 11.06 -8.42 -31.35
C ASN A 400 11.56 -9.46 -30.33
N THR A 401 12.60 -9.13 -29.55
CA THR A 401 13.21 -10.08 -28.60
C THR A 401 13.57 -9.42 -27.27
N SER A 402 13.66 -10.25 -26.24
CA SER A 402 14.23 -9.88 -24.95
C SER A 402 15.25 -10.91 -24.50
N THR A 403 16.19 -10.50 -23.66
CA THR A 403 17.27 -11.35 -23.13
C THR A 403 17.27 -11.31 -21.61
N SER A 404 17.48 -12.47 -20.99
CA SER A 404 17.57 -12.56 -19.52
C SER A 404 18.87 -11.92 -19.03
N LEU A 405 18.77 -11.09 -18.00
CA LEU A 405 19.90 -10.50 -17.29
C LEU A 405 20.20 -11.37 -16.05
N GLU A 406 21.10 -12.34 -16.21
CA GLU A 406 21.53 -13.28 -15.17
C GLU A 406 22.43 -12.62 -14.08
N ALA A 407 22.02 -11.48 -13.56
CA ALA A 407 22.70 -10.82 -12.45
C ALA A 407 22.25 -11.42 -11.12
N SER A 408 23.22 -11.82 -10.30
CA SER A 408 22.99 -12.31 -8.94
C SER A 408 22.70 -11.13 -8.00
N ILE A 409 21.46 -10.63 -8.01
CA ILE A 409 21.04 -9.49 -7.18
C ILE A 409 19.87 -9.87 -6.29
N ALA A 410 19.83 -9.34 -5.07
CA ALA A 410 18.80 -9.67 -4.08
C ALA A 410 17.38 -9.22 -4.48
N TYR A 411 17.28 -8.30 -5.44
CA TYR A 411 16.00 -7.88 -6.03
C TYR A 411 15.26 -9.01 -6.76
N ASN A 412 15.96 -10.08 -7.16
CA ASN A 412 15.33 -11.27 -7.74
C ASN A 412 14.35 -11.95 -6.76
N PHE A 413 14.53 -11.75 -5.45
CA PHE A 413 13.64 -12.29 -4.41
C PHE A 413 12.38 -11.44 -4.19
N PHE A 414 12.24 -10.29 -4.85
CA PHE A 414 11.03 -9.45 -4.72
C PHE A 414 9.78 -10.12 -5.29
N SER A 415 9.94 -11.16 -6.12
CA SER A 415 8.83 -12.01 -6.56
C SER A 415 8.08 -12.69 -5.41
N MET A 416 8.69 -12.81 -4.23
CA MET A 416 8.08 -13.37 -3.02
C MET A 416 7.17 -12.39 -2.27
N ILE A 417 6.89 -11.20 -2.81
CA ILE A 417 6.06 -10.18 -2.13
C ILE A 417 4.63 -10.67 -1.81
N ASP A 418 4.13 -11.63 -2.59
CA ASP A 418 2.86 -12.34 -2.39
C ASP A 418 3.12 -13.85 -2.21
N PRO A 419 2.20 -14.60 -1.56
CA PRO A 419 2.32 -16.05 -1.47
C PRO A 419 2.38 -16.70 -2.85
N MET A 420 3.48 -17.39 -3.13
CA MET A 420 3.66 -18.13 -4.36
C MET A 420 2.82 -19.41 -4.33
N LEU A 421 2.05 -19.66 -5.39
CA LEU A 421 1.21 -20.85 -5.51
C LEU A 421 2.03 -22.16 -5.54
N ASN A 422 3.29 -22.10 -5.96
CA ASN A 422 4.17 -23.25 -6.07
C ASN A 422 5.24 -23.23 -4.97
N SER A 423 5.03 -24.04 -3.93
CA SER A 423 5.95 -24.19 -2.80
C SER A 423 7.36 -24.66 -3.20
N SER A 424 7.49 -25.34 -4.35
CA SER A 424 8.82 -25.71 -4.88
C SER A 424 9.64 -24.48 -5.28
N LEU A 425 9.01 -23.44 -5.83
CA LEU A 425 9.70 -22.19 -6.19
C LEU A 425 10.24 -21.50 -4.95
N VAL A 426 9.41 -21.41 -3.89
CA VAL A 426 9.81 -20.86 -2.58
C VAL A 426 11.04 -21.60 -2.07
N ALA A 427 10.98 -22.93 -1.97
CA ALA A 427 12.09 -23.74 -1.48
C ALA A 427 13.39 -23.55 -2.29
N LYS A 428 13.28 -23.43 -3.61
CA LYS A 428 14.43 -23.22 -4.51
C LYS A 428 15.09 -21.85 -4.31
N MET A 429 14.29 -20.81 -4.15
CA MET A 429 14.78 -19.46 -3.90
C MET A 429 15.33 -19.33 -2.47
N SER A 430 14.64 -19.87 -1.46
CA SER A 430 15.14 -19.96 -0.08
C SER A 430 16.51 -20.66 -0.02
N MET A 431 16.72 -21.71 -0.81
CA MET A 431 18.00 -22.40 -0.90
C MET A 431 19.13 -21.49 -1.39
N GLN A 432 18.88 -20.55 -2.32
CA GLN A 432 19.89 -19.60 -2.79
C GLN A 432 20.32 -18.62 -1.68
N LEU A 433 19.37 -18.20 -0.84
CA LEU A 433 19.65 -17.33 0.31
C LEU A 433 20.48 -18.03 1.39
N LEU A 434 20.31 -19.35 1.55
CA LEU A 434 21.05 -20.16 2.51
C LEU A 434 22.47 -20.54 2.03
N GLN A 435 22.75 -20.42 0.73
CA GLN A 435 24.09 -20.69 0.21
C GLN A 435 25.09 -19.68 0.78
N ARG A 436 26.19 -20.20 1.34
CA ARG A 436 27.32 -19.39 1.85
C ARG A 436 28.44 -19.17 0.83
N SER A 437 28.37 -19.83 -0.31
CA SER A 437 29.36 -19.71 -1.38
C SER A 437 28.73 -19.98 -2.74
N GLY A 438 29.40 -19.54 -3.80
CA GLY A 438 28.91 -19.64 -5.17
C GLY A 438 28.29 -18.35 -5.68
N LYS A 439 28.04 -18.27 -6.99
CA LYS A 439 27.62 -17.03 -7.67
C LYS A 439 26.28 -16.48 -7.20
N LEU A 440 25.39 -17.32 -6.65
CA LEU A 440 24.06 -16.95 -6.16
C LEU A 440 24.00 -16.94 -4.62
N SER A 441 25.15 -16.93 -3.95
CA SER A 441 25.20 -16.82 -2.49
C SER A 441 25.03 -15.37 -2.06
N PHE A 442 24.06 -15.10 -1.19
CA PHE A 442 23.78 -13.79 -0.62
C PHE A 442 24.09 -13.71 0.88
N ASN A 443 24.54 -14.82 1.48
CA ASN A 443 24.91 -14.94 2.89
C ASN A 443 26.42 -15.17 3.04
N CYS A 444 27.19 -14.11 2.79
CA CYS A 444 28.63 -14.17 2.58
C CYS A 444 29.48 -13.68 3.76
N GLY A 445 28.84 -13.17 4.82
CA GLY A 445 29.52 -12.60 5.97
C GLY A 445 28.64 -12.69 7.21
N ASP A 446 28.92 -11.84 8.19
CA ASP A 446 28.26 -11.92 9.48
C ASP A 446 26.78 -11.58 9.40
N TYR A 447 26.37 -10.64 8.54
CA TYR A 447 24.98 -10.21 8.40
C TYR A 447 24.33 -10.72 7.09
N PRO A 448 23.06 -11.14 7.15
CA PRO A 448 22.37 -11.73 6.01
C PRO A 448 21.89 -10.71 4.98
N LEU A 449 21.76 -11.25 3.77
CA LEU A 449 21.31 -10.66 2.52
C LEU A 449 22.14 -9.46 2.06
N TRP A 450 23.25 -9.77 1.43
CA TRP A 450 23.99 -8.81 0.63
C TRP A 450 23.16 -8.46 -0.62
N SER A 451 23.18 -7.22 -1.09
CA SER A 451 22.37 -6.82 -2.26
C SER A 451 22.85 -7.48 -3.56
N VAL A 452 24.14 -7.88 -3.61
CA VAL A 452 24.78 -8.56 -4.73
C VAL A 452 25.36 -9.90 -4.23
N GLY A 453 24.99 -10.97 -4.92
CA GLY A 453 25.44 -12.32 -4.64
C GLY A 453 26.85 -12.62 -5.16
N GLY A 454 27.41 -13.75 -4.75
CA GLY A 454 28.75 -14.19 -5.19
C GLY A 454 29.88 -13.90 -4.21
N CYS A 455 29.60 -13.25 -3.08
CA CYS A 455 30.54 -13.01 -1.99
C CYS A 455 31.84 -12.28 -2.39
N LYS A 456 31.79 -11.40 -3.40
CA LYS A 456 32.96 -10.64 -3.86
C LYS A 456 32.85 -9.17 -3.46
N GLY A 457 33.89 -8.66 -2.80
CA GLY A 457 34.09 -7.23 -2.61
C GLY A 457 33.21 -6.59 -1.53
N SER A 458 33.01 -5.28 -1.67
CA SER A 458 32.30 -4.39 -0.74
C SER A 458 30.81 -4.24 -1.09
N SER A 459 30.09 -5.34 -1.34
CA SER A 459 28.65 -5.29 -1.60
C SER A 459 27.92 -4.57 -0.47
N PRO A 460 26.87 -3.78 -0.76
CA PRO A 460 26.06 -3.18 0.29
C PRO A 460 25.01 -4.15 0.84
N ILE A 461 24.63 -3.94 2.10
CA ILE A 461 23.38 -4.42 2.69
C ILE A 461 22.43 -3.23 2.69
N ILE A 462 21.27 -3.38 2.05
CA ILE A 462 20.28 -2.31 1.88
C ILE A 462 19.07 -2.65 2.76
N PRO A 463 18.75 -1.85 3.80
CA PRO A 463 17.65 -2.13 4.72
C PRO A 463 16.30 -2.36 4.03
N LEU A 464 15.99 -1.59 2.97
CA LEU A 464 14.77 -1.77 2.20
C LEU A 464 14.70 -3.17 1.54
N VAL A 465 15.80 -3.64 0.95
CA VAL A 465 15.87 -4.95 0.28
C VAL A 465 15.70 -6.07 1.30
N ASN A 466 16.45 -6.03 2.41
CA ASN A 466 16.31 -7.00 3.49
C ASN A 466 14.89 -7.03 4.06
N TYR A 467 14.26 -5.86 4.23
CA TYR A 467 12.88 -5.75 4.68
C TYR A 467 11.89 -6.43 3.71
N ARG A 468 11.97 -6.10 2.41
CA ARG A 468 11.09 -6.69 1.38
C ARG A 468 11.25 -8.21 1.31
N VAL A 469 12.49 -8.69 1.28
CA VAL A 469 12.78 -10.14 1.20
C VAL A 469 12.37 -10.86 2.48
N SER A 470 12.67 -10.33 3.66
CA SER A 470 12.25 -10.93 4.93
C SER A 470 10.72 -11.04 5.04
N THR A 471 10.01 -9.99 4.66
CA THR A 471 8.53 -9.98 4.68
C THR A 471 7.97 -10.96 3.66
N GLY A 472 8.56 -11.03 2.46
CA GLY A 472 8.17 -12.00 1.43
C GLY A 472 8.37 -13.45 1.88
N LEU A 473 9.50 -13.76 2.54
CA LEU A 473 9.77 -15.08 3.11
C LEU A 473 8.73 -15.47 4.18
N ILE A 474 8.43 -14.56 5.11
CA ILE A 474 7.41 -14.80 6.16
C ILE A 474 6.04 -15.08 5.53
N ARG A 475 5.64 -14.29 4.53
CA ARG A 475 4.37 -14.49 3.79
C ARG A 475 4.30 -15.83 3.06
N ASN A 476 5.45 -16.38 2.67
CA ASN A 476 5.57 -17.66 1.99
C ASN A 476 5.83 -18.85 2.94
N GLY A 477 5.70 -18.65 4.26
CA GLY A 477 5.85 -19.70 5.27
C GLY A 477 7.29 -20.00 5.70
N GLU A 478 8.28 -19.25 5.19
CA GLU A 478 9.71 -19.40 5.50
C GLU A 478 10.09 -18.55 6.73
N LEU A 479 9.35 -18.77 7.84
CA LEU A 479 9.43 -17.95 9.05
C LEU A 479 10.86 -17.81 9.58
N GLY A 480 11.59 -18.94 9.70
CA GLY A 480 12.94 -18.92 10.26
C GLY A 480 13.93 -18.08 9.44
N LEU A 481 13.88 -18.13 8.11
CA LEU A 481 14.77 -17.36 7.24
C LEU A 481 14.37 -15.88 7.18
N GLY A 482 13.07 -15.60 7.19
CA GLY A 482 12.55 -14.24 7.28
C GLY A 482 12.91 -13.56 8.60
N ASP A 483 12.73 -14.26 9.73
CA ASP A 483 13.11 -13.79 11.06
C ASP A 483 14.62 -13.59 11.18
N TYR A 484 15.43 -14.52 10.66
CA TYR A 484 16.88 -14.36 10.61
C TYR A 484 17.30 -13.12 9.82
N THR A 485 16.70 -12.88 8.65
CA THR A 485 17.02 -11.72 7.80
C THR A 485 16.63 -10.41 8.47
N SER A 486 15.44 -10.35 9.08
CA SER A 486 14.94 -9.16 9.77
C SER A 486 15.70 -8.89 11.08
N ASN A 487 15.94 -9.90 11.92
CA ASN A 487 16.74 -9.77 13.14
C ASN A 487 18.18 -9.39 12.82
N GLY A 488 18.78 -9.97 11.78
CA GLY A 488 20.11 -9.61 11.31
C GLY A 488 20.21 -8.14 10.87
N LEU A 489 19.19 -7.62 10.19
CA LEU A 489 19.11 -6.19 9.85
C LEU A 489 19.00 -5.32 11.12
N LEU A 490 18.18 -5.69 12.10
CA LEU A 490 18.05 -4.94 13.35
C LEU A 490 19.35 -4.94 14.16
N ASN A 491 20.04 -6.09 14.22
CA ASN A 491 21.35 -6.24 14.87
C ASN A 491 22.40 -5.35 14.20
N LEU A 492 22.45 -5.34 12.86
CA LEU A 492 23.34 -4.48 12.08
C LEU A 492 23.14 -3.00 12.42
N ILE A 493 21.90 -2.52 12.43
CA ILE A 493 21.55 -1.13 12.77
C ILE A 493 21.93 -0.80 14.23
N CYS A 494 21.86 -1.78 15.12
CA CYS A 494 22.27 -1.65 16.51
C CYS A 494 23.79 -1.74 16.76
N GLY A 495 24.58 -2.12 15.74
CA GLY A 495 26.00 -2.44 15.90
C GLY A 495 26.25 -3.67 16.76
N LEU A 496 25.29 -4.61 16.78
CA LEU A 496 25.37 -5.88 17.50
C LEU A 496 25.79 -7.00 16.55
N PRO A 497 26.57 -7.99 17.00
CA PRO A 497 26.88 -9.14 16.18
C PRO A 497 25.59 -9.82 15.71
N ASN A 498 25.60 -10.37 14.52
CA ASN A 498 24.45 -11.09 14.01
C ASN A 498 24.17 -12.34 14.86
N SER A 499 22.93 -12.47 15.32
CA SER A 499 22.43 -13.62 16.05
C SER A 499 20.97 -13.87 15.70
N ASP A 500 20.55 -15.13 15.79
CA ASP A 500 19.16 -15.53 15.56
C ASP A 500 18.20 -14.88 16.58
N GLU A 501 18.70 -14.60 17.80
CA GLU A 501 17.99 -13.87 18.84
C GLU A 501 18.28 -12.36 18.77
N SER A 502 17.23 -11.54 18.84
CA SER A 502 17.38 -10.08 18.82
C SER A 502 17.68 -9.54 20.23
N ASN A 503 18.97 -9.39 20.55
CA ASN A 503 19.43 -8.80 21.82
C ASN A 503 19.33 -7.25 21.82
N LEU A 504 18.21 -6.72 21.35
CA LEU A 504 17.98 -5.29 21.10
C LEU A 504 17.98 -4.43 22.38
N LYS A 505 17.96 -5.06 23.57
CA LYS A 505 18.17 -4.37 24.84
C LYS A 505 19.58 -3.80 24.98
N ASN A 506 20.56 -4.42 24.30
CA ASN A 506 21.97 -4.06 24.36
C ASN A 506 22.41 -3.17 23.20
N CYS A 507 21.48 -2.63 22.38
CA CYS A 507 21.84 -1.78 21.26
C CYS A 507 22.78 -0.66 21.72
N SER A 508 23.87 -0.49 20.98
CA SER A 508 24.90 0.50 21.32
C SER A 508 24.32 1.91 21.31
N LYS A 509 25.01 2.86 21.96
CA LYS A 509 24.61 4.29 21.91
C LYS A 509 24.67 4.87 20.50
N ASN A 510 25.40 4.25 19.59
CA ASN A 510 25.63 4.72 18.22
C ASN A 510 24.77 3.92 17.23
N LEU A 511 23.47 4.23 17.19
CA LEU A 511 22.53 3.68 16.22
C LEU A 511 22.70 4.38 14.86
N TYR A 512 22.86 3.61 13.80
CA TYR A 512 23.01 4.13 12.44
C TYR A 512 21.77 3.82 11.61
N PHE A 513 21.03 4.85 11.19
CA PHE A 513 19.89 4.70 10.27
C PHE A 513 20.34 5.07 8.85
N ALA A 514 21.32 4.35 8.33
CA ALA A 514 21.83 4.57 6.97
C ALA A 514 20.96 3.86 5.91
N ASN A 515 21.06 4.28 4.66
CA ASN A 515 20.41 3.61 3.53
C ASN A 515 21.15 2.38 3.03
N ALA A 516 22.43 2.26 3.36
CA ALA A 516 23.23 1.10 3.04
C ALA A 516 24.33 0.92 4.08
N PHE A 517 24.77 -0.32 4.23
CA PHE A 517 25.87 -0.73 5.09
C PHE A 517 26.84 -1.56 4.27
N ASN A 518 28.13 -1.41 4.54
CA ASN A 518 29.14 -2.24 3.90
C ASN A 518 29.03 -3.66 4.47
N ALA A 519 28.77 -4.64 3.60
CA ALA A 519 28.42 -5.98 4.06
C ALA A 519 29.56 -6.72 4.78
N THR A 520 30.82 -6.31 4.56
CA THR A 520 32.00 -6.90 5.22
C THR A 520 32.29 -6.27 6.58
N SER A 521 32.18 -4.95 6.69
CA SER A 521 32.53 -4.22 7.92
C SER A 521 31.33 -3.92 8.82
N GLY A 522 30.11 -4.02 8.30
CA GLY A 522 28.88 -3.60 8.98
C GLY A 522 28.76 -2.09 9.18
N LEU A 523 29.68 -1.29 8.64
CA LEU A 523 29.67 0.17 8.80
C LEU A 523 28.73 0.83 7.78
N PRO A 524 28.07 1.94 8.15
CA PRO A 524 27.21 2.68 7.22
C PRO A 524 28.01 3.22 6.02
N MET A 525 27.38 3.20 4.83
CA MET A 525 27.96 3.71 3.59
C MET A 525 27.40 5.09 3.21
N GLY A 526 28.23 5.92 2.57
CA GLY A 526 27.90 7.27 2.13
C GLY A 526 28.21 8.35 3.17
N ASN A 527 28.53 9.57 2.70
CA ASN A 527 29.06 10.66 3.55
C ASN A 527 27.98 11.41 4.36
N ASN A 528 26.71 11.40 3.94
CA ASN A 528 25.69 12.34 4.42
C ASN A 528 24.45 11.70 5.10
N ILE A 529 24.50 10.42 5.50
CA ILE A 529 23.26 9.66 5.70
C ILE A 529 23.30 8.78 6.97
N MET A 530 23.26 9.42 8.14
CA MET A 530 23.11 8.67 9.40
C MET A 530 21.65 8.59 9.90
N GLN A 531 20.71 9.30 9.26
CA GLN A 531 19.31 9.41 9.69
C GLN A 531 18.34 9.40 8.49
N SER A 532 18.24 8.26 7.82
CA SER A 532 17.24 7.98 6.80
C SER A 532 15.85 7.76 7.43
N SER A 533 14.85 8.46 6.92
CA SER A 533 13.45 8.22 7.31
C SER A 533 12.94 6.87 6.79
N LEU A 534 13.44 6.44 5.63
CA LEU A 534 13.10 5.14 5.04
C LEU A 534 13.57 4.00 5.95
N THR A 535 14.84 4.03 6.36
CA THR A 535 15.38 3.02 7.30
C THR A 535 14.68 3.09 8.65
N ALA A 536 14.33 4.28 9.14
CA ALA A 536 13.55 4.42 10.37
C ALA A 536 12.15 3.81 10.25
N ALA A 537 11.45 4.02 9.13
CA ALA A 537 10.16 3.41 8.84
C ALA A 537 10.28 1.88 8.77
N VAL A 538 11.26 1.35 8.05
CA VAL A 538 11.55 -0.10 7.98
C VAL A 538 11.76 -0.70 9.36
N VAL A 539 12.62 -0.10 10.20
CA VAL A 539 12.90 -0.59 11.55
C VAL A 539 11.62 -0.60 12.40
N LEU A 540 10.81 0.45 12.32
CA LEU A 540 9.55 0.51 13.05
C LEU A 540 8.53 -0.49 12.55
N ASP A 541 8.45 -0.71 11.23
CA ASP A 541 7.53 -1.69 10.65
C ASP A 541 7.88 -3.12 11.10
N ILE A 542 9.17 -3.46 11.23
CA ILE A 542 9.62 -4.74 11.78
C ILE A 542 9.32 -4.84 13.29
N LEU A 543 9.62 -3.78 14.07
CA LEU A 543 9.51 -3.81 15.54
C LEU A 543 8.08 -3.63 16.08
N VAL A 544 7.14 -3.21 15.24
CA VAL A 544 5.74 -3.03 15.61
C VAL A 544 4.94 -4.11 14.86
N PRO A 545 4.37 -5.08 15.58
CA PRO A 545 3.58 -6.11 14.94
C PRO A 545 2.35 -5.49 14.27
N ASP A 546 1.90 -6.11 13.18
CA ASP A 546 0.63 -5.79 12.56
C ASP A 546 -0.50 -6.05 13.58
N LYS A 547 -1.57 -5.23 13.51
CA LYS A 547 -2.78 -5.52 14.27
C LYS A 547 -3.39 -6.82 13.72
N GLU A 548 -3.81 -7.72 14.61
CA GLU A 548 -4.57 -8.90 14.20
C GLU A 548 -5.86 -8.43 13.52
N PHE A 549 -6.03 -8.83 12.27
CA PHE A 549 -7.16 -8.40 11.46
C PHE A 549 -7.71 -9.57 10.65
N VAL A 550 -9.01 -9.75 10.73
CA VAL A 550 -9.79 -10.66 9.89
C VAL A 550 -10.87 -9.82 9.24
N TYR A 551 -10.81 -9.70 7.90
CA TYR A 551 -11.92 -9.11 7.16
C TYR A 551 -13.07 -10.11 7.15
N GLU A 552 -14.10 -9.83 7.93
CA GLU A 552 -15.38 -10.53 7.81
C GLU A 552 -16.21 -9.80 6.76
N SER A 553 -16.30 -10.39 5.56
CA SER A 553 -17.22 -9.92 4.51
C SER A 553 -18.63 -9.97 5.07
N GLU A 554 -19.35 -8.85 4.99
CA GLU A 554 -20.76 -8.84 5.33
C GLU A 554 -21.47 -9.77 4.34
N PRO A 555 -22.17 -10.83 4.81
CA PRO A 555 -22.88 -11.72 3.90
C PRO A 555 -23.84 -10.86 3.07
N PRO A 556 -23.91 -11.03 1.73
CA PRO A 556 -24.80 -10.23 0.91
C PRO A 556 -26.22 -10.45 1.40
N ILE A 557 -26.78 -9.46 2.11
CA ILE A 557 -28.17 -9.51 2.51
C ILE A 557 -28.94 -9.30 1.22
N SER A 558 -29.37 -10.41 0.59
CA SER A 558 -30.14 -10.33 -0.63
C SER A 558 -31.35 -9.42 -0.40
N SER A 559 -31.70 -8.57 -1.36
CA SER A 559 -32.90 -7.73 -1.25
C SER A 559 -34.14 -8.56 -0.93
N SER A 560 -34.18 -9.82 -1.40
CA SER A 560 -35.17 -10.83 -1.00
C SER A 560 -35.16 -11.16 0.50
N SER A 561 -34.01 -11.26 1.15
CA SER A 561 -33.88 -11.51 2.59
C SER A 561 -34.34 -10.30 3.42
N VAL A 562 -34.01 -9.08 2.99
CA VAL A 562 -34.50 -7.84 3.65
C VAL A 562 -36.02 -7.72 3.48
N ILE A 563 -36.54 -7.95 2.27
CA ILE A 563 -37.98 -7.93 1.99
C ILE A 563 -38.70 -9.02 2.81
N PHE A 564 -38.11 -10.21 2.93
CA PHE A 564 -38.67 -11.28 3.77
C PHE A 564 -38.70 -10.90 5.25
N LEU A 565 -37.64 -10.26 5.77
CA LEU A 565 -37.60 -9.74 7.13
C LEU A 565 -38.65 -8.65 7.36
N ILE A 566 -38.75 -7.67 6.46
CA ILE A 566 -39.78 -6.61 6.53
C ILE A 566 -41.19 -7.22 6.46
N ALA A 567 -41.41 -8.20 5.57
CA ALA A 567 -42.70 -8.87 5.45
C ALA A 567 -43.05 -9.68 6.70
N ALA A 568 -42.08 -10.41 7.28
CA ALA A 568 -42.26 -11.14 8.53
C ALA A 568 -42.59 -10.18 9.69
N GLU A 569 -41.88 -9.07 9.79
CA GLU A 569 -42.11 -8.05 10.81
C GLU A 569 -43.50 -7.39 10.66
N LEU A 570 -43.93 -7.08 9.43
CA LEU A 570 -45.27 -6.58 9.15
C LEU A 570 -46.37 -7.59 9.53
N VAL A 571 -46.17 -8.88 9.26
CA VAL A 571 -47.12 -9.94 9.65
C VAL A 571 -47.21 -10.06 11.16
N VAL A 572 -46.07 -10.03 11.87
CA VAL A 572 -46.05 -10.07 13.33
C VAL A 572 -46.73 -8.83 13.92
N ALA A 573 -46.40 -7.63 13.43
CA ALA A 573 -47.03 -6.39 13.86
C ALA A 573 -48.54 -6.39 13.62
N PHE A 574 -48.99 -6.89 12.47
CA PHE A 574 -50.41 -7.04 12.16
C PHE A 574 -51.11 -8.04 13.10
N ALA A 575 -50.49 -9.20 13.36
CA ALA A 575 -51.05 -10.20 14.26
C ALA A 575 -51.19 -9.66 15.70
N VAL A 576 -50.17 -8.97 16.20
CA VAL A 576 -50.23 -8.28 17.51
C VAL A 576 -51.35 -7.24 17.52
N GLY A 577 -51.47 -6.42 16.46
CA GLY A 577 -52.55 -5.43 16.33
C GLY A 577 -53.94 -6.05 16.36
N VAL A 578 -54.16 -7.16 15.64
CA VAL A 578 -55.44 -7.90 15.64
C VAL A 578 -55.74 -8.48 17.01
N VAL A 579 -54.76 -9.08 17.68
CA VAL A 579 -54.94 -9.62 19.05
C VAL A 579 -55.34 -8.51 20.02
N CYS A 580 -54.66 -7.36 19.98
CA CYS A 580 -55.02 -6.20 20.81
C CYS A 580 -56.43 -5.68 20.52
N LEU A 581 -56.85 -5.67 19.24
CA LEU A 581 -58.20 -5.23 18.85
C LEU A 581 -59.28 -6.21 19.33
N VAL A 582 -59.07 -7.51 19.15
CA VAL A 582 -59.99 -8.56 19.64
C VAL A 582 -60.09 -8.52 21.16
N LEU A 583 -58.96 -8.35 21.85
CA LEU A 583 -58.94 -8.24 23.31
C LEU A 583 -59.67 -6.98 23.79
N SER A 584 -59.50 -5.84 23.11
CA SER A 584 -60.23 -4.60 23.39
C SER A 584 -61.74 -4.75 23.17
N LEU A 585 -62.16 -5.43 22.09
CA LEU A 585 -63.57 -5.71 21.82
C LEU A 585 -64.18 -6.69 22.84
N ASN A 586 -63.42 -7.70 23.29
CA ASN A 586 -63.88 -8.61 24.33
C ASN A 586 -64.00 -7.92 25.69
N LEU A 587 -63.05 -7.02 26.02
CA LEU A 587 -63.14 -6.21 27.23
C LEU A 587 -64.33 -5.25 27.17
N MET A 588 -64.60 -4.59 26.04
CA MET A 588 -65.80 -3.77 25.88
C MET A 588 -67.10 -4.58 25.97
N ARG A 589 -67.15 -5.77 25.35
CA ARG A 589 -68.33 -6.65 25.46
C ARG A 589 -68.57 -7.10 26.90
N ARG A 590 -67.49 -7.42 27.62
CA ARG A 590 -67.59 -7.82 29.02
C ARG A 590 -67.96 -6.65 29.93
N ALA A 591 -67.40 -5.47 29.70
CA ALA A 591 -67.79 -4.25 30.40
C ALA A 591 -69.27 -3.88 30.16
N ASN A 592 -69.77 -3.98 28.93
CA ASN A 592 -71.20 -3.78 28.64
C ASN A 592 -72.10 -4.87 29.26
N ALA A 593 -71.62 -6.12 29.36
CA ALA A 593 -72.37 -7.19 30.01
C ALA A 593 -72.40 -7.05 31.54
N ASP A 594 -71.37 -6.47 32.13
CA ASP A 594 -71.32 -6.16 33.57
C ASP A 594 -72.19 -4.92 33.90
N GLU A 595 -72.33 -3.93 32.99
CA GLU A 595 -73.30 -2.82 33.15
C GLU A 595 -74.77 -3.29 33.13
N GLU A 596 -75.12 -4.33 32.37
CA GLU A 596 -76.46 -4.96 32.43
C GLU A 596 -76.66 -5.84 33.68
N GLY A 597 -75.58 -6.25 34.35
CA GLY A 597 -75.61 -7.02 35.61
C GLY A 597 -75.84 -6.16 36.85
N ASP A 598 -75.32 -4.93 36.86
CA ASP A 598 -75.46 -4.01 37.99
C ASP A 598 -76.86 -3.37 38.08
N GLU A 599 -77.63 -3.35 36.98
CA GLU A 599 -79.04 -2.92 36.99
C GLU A 599 -79.96 -3.96 37.69
N PHE A 600 -79.52 -5.22 37.81
CA PHE A 600 -80.26 -6.28 38.52
C PHE A 600 -79.87 -6.40 40.00
N VAL A 601 -78.68 -5.97 40.40
CA VAL A 601 -78.22 -5.99 41.80
C VAL A 601 -78.76 -4.79 42.60
N GLN A 602 -79.13 -3.68 41.93
CA GLN A 602 -79.80 -2.54 42.59
C GLN A 602 -81.25 -2.82 43.02
N LEU A 603 -81.94 -3.84 42.46
CA LEU A 603 -83.31 -4.18 42.83
C LEU A 603 -83.44 -5.19 44.00
N VAL A 604 -82.35 -5.81 44.45
CA VAL A 604 -82.38 -6.83 45.51
C VAL A 604 -81.88 -6.31 46.87
N ASN A 605 -81.17 -5.18 46.90
CA ASN A 605 -80.62 -4.62 48.14
C ASN A 605 -81.55 -3.65 48.91
N GLU A 606 -82.84 -3.55 48.54
CA GLU A 606 -83.81 -2.64 49.18
C GLU A 606 -84.88 -3.34 50.05
N GLN A 607 -84.58 -4.50 50.65
CA GLN A 607 -85.38 -5.07 51.74
C GLN A 607 -84.51 -5.66 52.86
N GLN A 608 -84.10 -4.77 53.78
CA GLN A 608 -84.05 -4.90 55.27
C GLN A 608 -83.46 -6.16 55.97
N PRO A 609 -83.14 -6.09 57.28
CA PRO A 609 -82.40 -5.09 58.05
C PRO A 609 -81.29 -5.73 58.94
N LEU A 610 -80.57 -4.86 59.67
CA LEU A 610 -79.66 -5.12 60.80
C LEU A 610 -79.97 -6.38 61.63
N TYR A 611 -78.95 -7.20 61.90
CA TYR A 611 -78.69 -7.77 63.23
C TYR A 611 -77.19 -7.99 63.45
N GLU A 612 -76.77 -7.69 64.68
CA GLU A 612 -75.40 -7.63 65.20
C GLU A 612 -74.68 -8.99 65.29
N GLU A 613 -73.35 -8.88 65.23
CA GLU A 613 -72.22 -9.74 65.68
C GLU A 613 -72.48 -10.70 66.87
N PRO A 614 -71.68 -11.78 67.10
CA PRO A 614 -70.20 -11.69 67.15
C PRO A 614 -69.35 -12.91 66.70
N GLU A 615 -68.05 -12.59 66.63
CA GLU A 615 -66.79 -13.35 66.79
C GLU A 615 -66.85 -14.88 67.06
N ASP A 616 -66.06 -15.65 66.31
CA ASP A 616 -64.84 -16.34 66.82
C ASP A 616 -64.20 -17.25 65.73
N ASP A 617 -62.90 -16.98 65.51
CA ASP A 617 -61.73 -17.84 65.23
C ASP A 617 -61.73 -19.16 64.40
N GLU A 618 -60.53 -19.35 63.81
CA GLU A 618 -59.84 -20.57 63.33
C GLU A 618 -59.90 -20.98 61.84
N ASP A 619 -58.76 -20.76 61.19
CA ASP A 619 -57.97 -21.66 60.33
C ASP A 619 -58.60 -22.44 59.17
N ALA A 620 -58.22 -22.09 57.93
CA ALA A 620 -57.75 -23.07 56.94
C ALA A 620 -57.11 -22.41 55.71
N ALA A 621 -55.94 -22.94 55.35
CA ALA A 621 -55.14 -22.62 54.18
C ALA A 621 -55.81 -22.96 52.84
N ALA A 622 -55.57 -22.15 51.80
CA ALA A 622 -55.54 -22.64 50.41
C ALA A 622 -54.74 -21.70 49.48
N ASN A 623 -53.68 -22.29 48.91
CA ASN A 623 -52.91 -21.88 47.74
C ASN A 623 -53.71 -21.13 46.65
N THR A 624 -53.15 -20.01 46.17
CA THR A 624 -53.25 -19.65 44.74
C THR A 624 -51.91 -19.12 44.23
N SER A 625 -51.20 -20.01 43.55
CA SER A 625 -50.05 -19.75 42.69
C SER A 625 -50.51 -19.40 41.27
N GLY A 626 -49.83 -18.43 40.63
CA GLY A 626 -49.43 -18.60 39.23
C GLY A 626 -50.17 -17.79 38.17
N ILE A 627 -49.82 -16.51 38.02
CA ILE A 627 -49.90 -15.79 36.74
C ILE A 627 -48.56 -15.09 36.53
N GLY A 628 -47.59 -15.79 35.93
CA GLY A 628 -46.25 -15.22 35.75
C GLY A 628 -45.20 -16.11 35.08
N ALA A 629 -45.59 -17.10 34.27
CA ALA A 629 -44.63 -18.07 33.72
C ALA A 629 -44.79 -18.38 32.22
N TRP A 630 -45.51 -17.56 31.44
CA TRP A 630 -45.74 -17.84 30.01
C TRP A 630 -45.02 -16.88 29.04
N SER A 631 -44.20 -15.94 29.53
CA SER A 631 -43.51 -14.96 28.66
C SER A 631 -42.00 -15.17 28.48
N LEU A 632 -41.36 -16.09 29.22
CA LEU A 632 -39.90 -16.27 29.19
C LEU A 632 -39.40 -17.42 28.31
N GLU A 633 -40.19 -18.46 28.05
CA GLU A 633 -39.76 -19.60 27.20
C GLU A 633 -39.86 -19.32 25.70
N LEU A 634 -40.69 -18.37 25.26
CA LEU A 634 -40.81 -18.02 23.85
C LEU A 634 -39.63 -17.13 23.39
N ILE A 635 -39.06 -16.33 24.29
CA ILE A 635 -37.94 -15.42 24.02
C ILE A 635 -36.58 -16.16 24.03
N SER A 636 -36.44 -17.29 24.74
CA SER A 636 -35.20 -18.09 24.71
C SER A 636 -35.07 -19.00 23.48
N SER A 637 -36.13 -19.15 22.66
CA SER A 637 -36.14 -20.03 21.49
C SER A 637 -35.70 -19.36 20.18
N MET A 638 -35.61 -18.02 20.15
CA MET A 638 -35.14 -17.25 19.00
C MET A 638 -33.71 -16.73 19.21
N SER A 639 -32.75 -17.65 19.35
CA SER A 639 -31.33 -17.35 19.26
C SER A 639 -30.77 -17.84 17.92
N PRO A 640 -30.17 -17.00 17.05
CA PRO A 640 -29.68 -17.40 15.73
C PRO A 640 -28.42 -18.29 15.74
N MET A 641 -27.82 -18.56 16.91
CA MET A 641 -26.63 -19.40 17.03
C MET A 641 -27.00 -20.87 17.23
N LYS A 642 -27.32 -21.59 16.15
CA LYS A 642 -27.18 -23.07 16.12
C LYS A 642 -27.16 -23.71 14.72
N TRP A 643 -27.14 -22.92 13.64
CA TRP A 643 -27.21 -23.47 12.27
C TRP A 643 -25.88 -23.60 11.51
N PHE A 644 -24.73 -23.20 12.08
CA PHE A 644 -23.42 -23.31 11.40
C PHE A 644 -22.36 -24.16 12.11
N SER A 645 -22.75 -25.07 13.01
CA SER A 645 -21.84 -26.06 13.59
C SER A 645 -22.18 -27.47 13.14
N ARG A 646 -21.86 -27.82 11.89
CA ARG A 646 -21.66 -29.23 11.46
C ARG A 646 -21.03 -29.27 10.06
N GLY A 647 -19.75 -29.62 9.99
CA GLY A 647 -19.06 -29.85 8.72
C GLY A 647 -17.55 -29.99 8.79
N SER A 648 -16.99 -30.60 9.85
CA SER A 648 -15.61 -31.09 9.84
C SER A 648 -15.63 -32.60 10.06
N ALA A 649 -15.31 -33.35 9.01
CA ALA A 649 -14.69 -34.68 9.07
C ALA A 649 -14.28 -35.14 7.64
N ASN A 650 -12.96 -35.21 7.44
CA ASN A 650 -12.19 -36.23 6.71
C ASN A 650 -12.66 -36.73 5.33
N ASN A 651 -11.79 -36.59 4.32
CA ASN A 651 -11.04 -37.74 3.77
C ASN A 651 -9.95 -37.32 2.77
N SER A 652 -8.79 -37.98 2.94
CA SER A 652 -7.64 -38.22 2.02
C SER A 652 -6.92 -37.05 1.38
#